data_AF-A0AA36JBG2-F1
#
_entry.id   AF-A0AA36JBG2-F1
#
_cell.length_a   1.000
_cell.length_b   1.000
_cell.length_c   1.000
_cell.angle_alpha   90.00
_cell.angle_beta   90.00
_cell.angle_gamma   90.00
#
_symmetry.space_group_name_H-M   'P 1'
#
loop_
_entity.id
_entity.type
_entity.pdbx_description
1 polymer ?
#
loop_
_entity_poly.entity_id
_entity_poly.type
_entity_poly.pdbx_seq_one_letter_code
_entity_poly.pdbx_strand_id
1 'polypeptide(L)'
;MPFPAGGCPAKGVQWSVALAQRQGRWPAKRRWERANEGTDMDADLARLEQILPAQLAIAESSMHGYGLRAQQSFEPGRDIAVEHALIWAGFGKGKGQESFNALDMFPVDTPEVEAQQSAVTLMLAMLQRSSSQVELMQSWSRLCCKGPQTWRSLPATKQALERRLRRAREILESSSVDLQITDEELIALDLQRIGVGVGPATVVPLCFALLNHSCCPNAKLVYRGSNGFLICTRAIEAGEEIFISYINEVDEVFARRYHLLELHGVKCLCSRCAANFATSDCKVMNSWVCPCCKSPIEDQAVQCSGGTAVTCRDRQERRRREQAVWAALLQATSYAVKLASGRRDAMWDKVEKDRMTAALRCVSQAQWEFTALRPPGSQARVKAWAQLRSSMRAVRHNKEVTKFVRQIEMDFVKELAQRHWAISAESVGKDLSIGDARWARRLVAALRLYELTCDTLRLVRVGPRSDGGHVMMDSGQPIKHFLSYGVGTNIDFEWELAMLGTRVHLFDHKVDSLPRQHPNFSFHQEALCAEELPGVGSTLAGGVQLLGTGPSALKCDVEGEEFRAILATDSEVLGRFDQLCLGLHWLGRPRCGDAQMKAMALEKLNEQFVMLHAHGNSYADVVDVARCQIPDMLEVLYVHRRLLGTRFRPSTAGLIPSELDSNHCPFVPDIHLPGPPFGADVPD
;
A
#
# COMPACT_ATOMS: atom_id res chain seq x y z
N MET A 1 -5.91 26.94 -24.19
CA MET A 1 -5.31 28.09 -23.49
C MET A 1 -3.94 27.66 -22.96
N PRO A 2 -2.88 28.46 -23.13
CA PRO A 2 -1.56 28.12 -22.58
C PRO A 2 -1.64 28.21 -21.06
N PHE A 3 -1.29 27.13 -20.35
CA PHE A 3 -1.14 27.17 -18.90
C PHE A 3 -0.02 28.16 -18.54
N PRO A 4 -0.21 29.00 -17.50
CA PRO A 4 0.78 30.01 -17.16
C PRO A 4 2.04 29.33 -16.66
N ALA A 5 3.18 29.76 -17.20
CA ALA A 5 4.49 29.55 -16.60
C ALA A 5 4.54 30.33 -15.27
N GLY A 6 4.00 29.73 -14.20
CA GLY A 6 4.00 30.26 -12.85
C GLY A 6 5.01 29.49 -11.99
N GLY A 7 5.94 30.22 -11.39
CA GLY A 7 7.10 29.67 -10.70
C GLY A 7 6.80 28.67 -9.57
N CYS A 8 7.80 27.86 -9.28
CA CYS A 8 7.92 27.20 -7.98
C CYS A 8 7.71 28.26 -6.89
N PRO A 9 6.76 28.10 -5.95
CA PRO A 9 6.60 29.06 -4.87
C PRO A 9 7.78 28.87 -3.91
N ALA A 10 8.87 29.59 -4.18
CA ALA A 10 10.01 29.75 -3.28
C ALA A 10 9.73 30.74 -2.14
N LYS A 11 8.47 30.88 -1.70
CA LYS A 11 8.09 31.78 -0.59
C LYS A 11 7.05 31.13 0.30
N GLY A 12 7.50 30.85 1.52
CA GLY A 12 6.78 30.53 2.75
C GLY A 12 5.26 30.43 2.66
N VAL A 13 4.77 29.21 2.43
CA VAL A 13 3.56 28.77 3.10
C VAL A 13 4.05 28.15 4.39
N GLN A 14 3.74 28.76 5.53
CA GLN A 14 3.97 28.16 6.84
C GLN A 14 3.32 26.77 6.86
N TRP A 15 4.12 25.72 6.79
CA TRP A 15 3.68 24.36 7.08
C TRP A 15 3.73 24.16 8.58
N SER A 16 2.84 24.84 9.32
CA SER A 16 2.51 24.30 10.63
C SER A 16 1.69 23.03 10.40
N VAL A 17 2.38 21.88 10.46
CA VAL A 17 1.77 20.54 10.52
C VAL A 17 1.10 20.36 11.90
N ALA A 18 0.29 21.34 12.30
CA ALA A 18 -0.47 21.38 13.54
C ALA A 18 -1.97 21.11 13.29
N LEU A 19 -2.39 20.96 12.03
CA LEU A 19 -3.75 20.60 11.69
C LEU A 19 -3.98 19.09 11.91
N ALA A 20 -4.56 18.81 13.08
CA ALA A 20 -5.37 17.63 13.40
C ALA A 20 -4.66 16.27 13.57
N GLN A 21 -3.42 16.23 14.07
CA GLN A 21 -2.85 15.03 14.72
C GLN A 21 -3.62 14.58 16.01
N ARG A 22 -4.72 15.25 16.39
CA ARG A 22 -5.42 15.02 17.66
C ARG A 22 -6.66 14.12 17.60
N GLN A 23 -7.12 13.62 16.44
CA GLN A 23 -8.36 12.83 16.39
C GLN A 23 -8.33 11.60 15.45
N GLY A 24 -7.21 10.88 15.46
CA GLY A 24 -7.15 9.51 14.99
C GLY A 24 -6.17 8.75 15.86
N ARG A 25 -6.55 8.52 17.12
CA ARG A 25 -5.69 7.77 18.07
C ARG A 25 -5.34 6.43 17.41
N TRP A 26 -4.05 6.20 17.15
CA TRP A 26 -3.48 4.85 17.20
C TRP A 26 -4.07 4.19 18.47
N PRO A 27 -4.61 2.96 18.43
CA PRO A 27 -5.06 2.33 19.66
C PRO A 27 -3.89 2.40 20.63
N ALA A 28 -4.17 3.04 21.77
CA ALA A 28 -3.28 3.44 22.85
C ALA A 28 -1.94 2.71 22.85
N LYS A 29 -0.81 3.45 22.97
CA LYS A 29 0.53 2.98 23.35
C LYS A 29 0.65 1.46 23.27
N ARG A 30 1.18 0.95 22.14
CA ARG A 30 1.33 -0.48 21.84
C ARG A 30 1.37 -1.32 23.12
N ARG A 31 0.34 -2.15 23.35
CA ARG A 31 0.23 -2.97 24.58
C ARG A 31 1.49 -3.83 24.82
N TRP A 32 2.25 -4.13 23.77
CA TRP A 32 3.49 -4.90 23.78
C TRP A 32 4.78 -4.09 24.05
N GLU A 33 4.72 -2.77 24.22
CA GLU A 33 5.88 -1.91 24.55
C GLU A 33 5.85 -1.40 26.00
N ARG A 34 4.94 -1.91 26.84
CA ARG A 34 4.91 -1.65 28.30
C ARG A 34 6.05 -2.35 29.07
N ALA A 35 7.18 -2.63 28.44
CA ALA A 35 8.28 -3.36 29.05
C ALA A 35 9.34 -2.45 29.72
N ASN A 36 9.23 -1.12 29.59
CA ASN A 36 10.23 -0.18 30.14
C ASN A 36 9.83 0.43 31.50
N GLU A 37 9.01 -0.27 32.29
CA GLU A 37 8.84 0.09 33.71
C GLU A 37 10.10 -0.40 34.47
N GLY A 38 11.19 0.39 34.43
CA GLY A 38 12.38 0.16 35.29
C GLY A 38 13.78 0.44 34.71
N THR A 39 13.92 0.94 33.47
CA THR A 39 15.24 1.24 32.86
C THR A 39 15.58 2.73 32.89
N ASP A 40 16.86 3.08 33.12
CA ASP A 40 17.37 4.46 33.05
C ASP A 40 17.50 4.92 31.58
N MET A 41 16.35 5.33 31.02
CA MET A 41 16.22 5.81 29.65
C MET A 41 17.09 7.06 29.37
N ASP A 42 17.29 7.90 30.39
CA ASP A 42 18.08 9.13 30.27
C ASP A 42 19.56 8.81 30.08
N ALA A 43 20.08 7.81 30.80
CA ALA A 43 21.44 7.32 30.58
C ALA A 43 21.64 6.69 29.20
N ASP A 44 20.64 5.97 28.67
CA ASP A 44 20.71 5.39 27.33
C ASP A 44 20.69 6.46 26.23
N LEU A 45 19.84 7.49 26.38
CA LEU A 45 19.80 8.62 25.47
C LEU A 45 21.14 9.36 25.48
N ALA A 46 21.67 9.67 26.67
CA ALA A 46 22.96 10.34 26.81
C ALA A 46 24.11 9.58 26.13
N ARG A 47 24.12 8.25 26.17
CA ARG A 47 25.13 7.43 25.47
C ARG A 47 24.99 7.51 23.95
N LEU A 48 23.77 7.45 23.41
CA LEU A 48 23.58 7.59 21.96
C LEU A 48 23.85 9.01 21.46
N GLU A 49 23.53 10.03 22.26
CA GLU A 49 23.82 11.42 21.91
C GLU A 49 25.32 11.71 21.77
N GLN A 50 26.20 10.98 22.48
CA GLN A 50 27.66 11.13 22.34
C GLN A 50 28.20 10.76 20.96
N ILE A 51 27.51 9.86 20.24
CA ILE A 51 27.92 9.41 18.90
C ILE A 51 27.01 10.00 17.81
N LEU A 52 25.95 10.71 18.19
CA LEU A 52 25.00 11.30 17.26
C LEU A 52 25.66 12.47 16.51
N PRO A 53 25.48 12.56 15.18
CA PRO A 53 25.93 13.73 14.43
C PRO A 53 25.31 15.02 14.99
N ALA A 54 26.13 16.06 15.19
CA ALA A 54 25.73 17.32 15.83
C ALA A 54 24.55 18.04 15.15
N GLN A 55 24.24 17.68 13.90
CA GLN A 55 23.10 18.19 13.15
C GLN A 55 21.76 17.59 13.59
N LEU A 56 21.78 16.55 14.42
CA LEU A 56 20.63 15.73 14.78
C LEU A 56 20.42 15.73 16.29
N ALA A 57 19.16 15.53 16.70
CA ALA A 57 18.77 15.30 18.08
C ALA A 57 17.84 14.09 18.15
N ILE A 58 17.94 13.29 19.21
CA ILE A 58 16.95 12.25 19.49
C ILE A 58 15.77 12.91 20.23
N ALA A 59 14.55 12.64 19.78
CA ALA A 59 13.35 13.17 20.41
C ALA A 59 12.18 12.22 20.22
N GLU A 60 11.09 12.42 20.95
CA GLU A 60 9.86 11.69 20.70
C GLU A 60 9.37 11.92 19.25
N SER A 61 9.07 10.81 18.59
CA SER A 61 8.53 10.77 17.25
C SER A 61 7.06 11.19 17.26
N SER A 62 6.64 11.89 16.21
CA SER A 62 5.23 12.18 15.94
C SER A 62 4.39 10.94 15.61
N MET A 63 5.03 9.81 15.28
CA MET A 63 4.36 8.54 15.03
C MET A 63 4.25 7.72 16.33
N HIS A 64 5.40 7.33 16.92
CA HIS A 64 5.53 6.64 18.22
C HIS A 64 7.02 6.33 18.51
N GLY A 65 7.44 6.31 19.78
CA GLY A 65 8.84 6.01 20.17
C GLY A 65 9.77 7.21 19.97
N TYR A 66 11.04 6.95 19.64
CA TYR A 66 12.02 7.98 19.33
C TYR A 66 12.23 8.14 17.82
N GLY A 67 12.62 9.35 17.42
CA GLY A 67 13.02 9.69 16.06
C GLY A 67 14.18 10.68 16.08
N LEU A 68 14.78 10.93 14.92
CA LEU A 68 15.79 11.97 14.76
C LEU A 68 15.16 13.27 14.29
N ARG A 69 15.52 14.39 14.91
CA ARG A 69 15.11 15.75 14.51
C ARG A 69 16.30 16.55 14.03
N ALA A 70 16.07 17.43 13.06
CA ALA A 70 17.09 18.36 12.59
C ALA A 70 17.33 19.46 13.64
N GLN A 71 18.59 19.74 14.00
CA GLN A 71 18.92 20.87 14.89
C GLN A 71 19.02 22.21 14.16
N GLN A 72 19.06 22.18 12.82
CA GLN A 72 19.14 23.36 11.96
C GLN A 72 18.34 23.13 10.67
N SER A 73 18.10 24.19 9.91
CA SER A 73 17.41 24.07 8.62
C SER A 73 18.32 23.55 7.51
N PHE A 74 17.75 22.79 6.57
CA PHE A 74 18.47 22.22 5.43
C PHE A 74 17.75 22.51 4.11
N GLU A 75 18.56 22.79 3.08
CA GLU A 75 18.07 22.94 1.70
C GLU A 75 18.08 21.60 0.95
N PRO A 76 17.20 21.41 -0.05
CA PRO A 76 17.17 20.19 -0.87
C PRO A 76 18.54 19.85 -1.49
N GLY A 77 18.92 18.59 -1.44
CA GLY A 77 20.17 18.07 -2.01
C GLY A 77 21.42 18.24 -1.13
N ARG A 78 21.30 18.86 0.05
CA ARG A 78 22.39 18.94 1.02
C ARG A 78 22.52 17.66 1.84
N ASP A 79 23.75 17.31 2.19
CA ASP A 79 24.02 16.27 3.19
C ASP A 79 23.64 16.82 4.58
N ILE A 80 22.83 16.06 5.32
CA ILE A 80 22.41 16.36 6.69
C ILE A 80 23.46 15.84 7.66
N ALA A 81 23.79 14.56 7.54
CA ALA A 81 24.72 13.86 8.41
C ALA A 81 25.32 12.64 7.70
N VAL A 82 26.46 12.17 8.21
CA VAL A 82 27.11 10.93 7.79
C VAL A 82 27.35 10.09 9.03
N GLU A 83 27.05 8.79 8.94
CA GLU A 83 27.30 7.83 10.01
C GLU A 83 28.02 6.60 9.43
N HIS A 84 29.09 6.17 10.10
CA HIS A 84 29.79 4.94 9.74
C HIS A 84 29.05 3.74 10.34
N ALA A 85 28.95 2.68 9.54
CA ALA A 85 28.39 1.39 9.95
C ALA A 85 29.12 0.78 11.15
N LEU A 86 28.38 0.19 12.08
CA LEU A 86 28.99 -0.84 12.94
C LEU A 86 29.12 -2.19 12.21
N ILE A 87 28.15 -2.50 11.34
CA ILE A 87 28.12 -3.72 10.54
C ILE A 87 27.79 -3.39 9.10
N TRP A 88 28.51 -4.05 8.19
CA TRP A 88 28.13 -4.16 6.78
C TRP A 88 27.90 -5.63 6.43
N ALA A 89 26.66 -5.97 6.08
CA ALA A 89 26.29 -7.23 5.44
C ALA A 89 26.07 -6.94 3.95
N GLY A 90 27.00 -7.38 3.10
CA GLY A 90 26.96 -7.12 1.66
C GLY A 90 27.34 -8.34 0.85
N PHE A 91 26.58 -8.62 -0.20
CA PHE A 91 26.90 -9.68 -1.18
C PHE A 91 27.75 -9.10 -2.32
N GLY A 92 29.02 -9.48 -2.36
CA GLY A 92 29.91 -9.17 -3.48
C GLY A 92 31.37 -9.04 -3.07
N LYS A 93 32.29 -9.63 -3.85
CA LYS A 93 33.74 -9.47 -3.69
C LYS A 93 34.16 -8.05 -4.08
N GLY A 94 34.13 -7.12 -3.14
CA GLY A 94 34.76 -5.81 -3.28
C GLY A 94 36.27 -5.91 -3.05
N LYS A 95 37.08 -5.76 -4.10
CA LYS A 95 38.52 -5.50 -3.95
C LYS A 95 38.70 -4.06 -3.47
N GLY A 96 39.14 -3.86 -2.23
CA GLY A 96 39.78 -2.61 -1.79
C GLY A 96 39.26 -2.01 -0.49
N GLN A 97 40.15 -2.04 0.51
CA GLN A 97 40.19 -1.34 1.81
C GLN A 97 39.25 -1.83 2.93
N GLU A 98 39.84 -2.63 3.82
CA GLU A 98 39.55 -2.82 5.26
C GLU A 98 38.10 -2.58 5.74
N SER A 99 37.13 -3.20 5.08
CA SER A 99 35.77 -3.29 5.58
C SER A 99 35.55 -4.68 6.18
N PHE A 100 35.34 -4.76 7.48
CA PHE A 100 34.83 -5.97 8.14
C PHE A 100 33.47 -6.33 7.51
N ASN A 101 33.42 -7.42 6.73
CA ASN A 101 32.17 -7.96 6.22
C ASN A 101 31.64 -8.97 7.24
N ALA A 102 30.52 -8.65 7.88
CA ALA A 102 30.00 -9.48 8.95
C ALA A 102 29.54 -10.86 8.44
N LEU A 103 29.25 -11.01 7.15
CA LEU A 103 28.92 -12.31 6.53
C LEU A 103 30.11 -13.27 6.47
N ASP A 104 31.36 -12.80 6.63
CA ASP A 104 32.53 -13.69 6.69
C ASP A 104 32.51 -14.57 7.96
N MET A 105 31.76 -14.17 9.01
CA MET A 105 31.60 -14.93 10.25
C MET A 105 30.55 -16.04 10.16
N PHE A 106 29.55 -15.84 9.31
CA PHE A 106 28.46 -16.78 9.05
C PHE A 106 28.30 -16.92 7.53
N PRO A 107 29.24 -17.58 6.84
CA PRO A 107 29.23 -17.67 5.39
C PRO A 107 28.02 -18.49 4.93
N VAL A 108 26.96 -17.79 4.54
CA VAL A 108 25.77 -18.38 3.93
C VAL A 108 26.06 -18.54 2.44
N ASP A 109 26.66 -19.67 2.05
CA ASP A 109 26.90 -20.06 0.65
C ASP A 109 25.58 -20.49 -0.05
N THR A 110 24.53 -19.67 0.09
CA THR A 110 23.24 -19.90 -0.57
C THR A 110 22.54 -18.57 -0.92
N PRO A 111 21.86 -18.50 -2.07
CA PRO A 111 20.98 -17.37 -2.42
C PRO A 111 19.67 -17.35 -1.59
N GLU A 112 19.50 -18.27 -0.64
CA GLU A 112 18.31 -18.35 0.21
C GLU A 112 18.20 -17.14 1.18
N VAL A 113 17.20 -16.30 0.94
CA VAL A 113 16.96 -15.06 1.70
C VAL A 113 16.73 -15.31 3.19
N GLU A 114 16.02 -16.38 3.57
CA GLU A 114 15.75 -16.71 4.97
C GLU A 114 17.07 -16.99 5.73
N ALA A 115 17.99 -17.74 5.12
CA ALA A 115 19.30 -18.04 5.71
C ALA A 115 20.13 -16.76 5.91
N GLN A 116 20.11 -15.88 4.93
CA GLN A 116 20.80 -14.60 5.01
C GLN A 116 20.23 -13.70 6.12
N GLN A 117 18.90 -13.66 6.27
CA GLN A 117 18.25 -12.92 7.36
C GLN A 117 18.62 -13.48 8.73
N SER A 118 18.62 -14.81 8.87
CA SER A 118 19.04 -15.49 10.10
C SER A 118 20.49 -15.19 10.46
N ALA A 119 21.41 -15.18 9.47
CA ALA A 119 22.81 -14.79 9.70
C ALA A 119 22.92 -13.35 10.23
N VAL A 120 22.17 -12.40 9.68
CA VAL A 120 22.15 -11.01 10.16
C VAL A 120 21.60 -10.91 11.59
N THR A 121 20.58 -11.70 11.95
CA THR A 121 20.09 -11.78 13.32
C THR A 121 21.17 -12.29 14.29
N LEU A 122 21.95 -13.31 13.89
CA LEU A 122 23.08 -13.82 14.69
C LEU A 122 24.18 -12.77 14.85
N MET A 123 24.47 -11.99 13.82
CA MET A 123 25.45 -10.90 13.93
C MET A 123 25.02 -9.82 14.93
N LEU A 124 23.72 -9.45 14.93
CA LEU A 124 23.18 -8.54 15.93
C LEU A 124 23.33 -9.10 17.35
N ALA A 125 23.11 -10.41 17.52
CA ALA A 125 23.30 -11.08 18.80
C ALA A 125 24.76 -11.02 19.30
N MET A 126 25.73 -11.15 18.39
CA MET A 126 27.15 -11.04 18.70
C MET A 126 27.55 -9.61 19.06
N LEU A 127 27.08 -8.61 18.32
CA LEU A 127 27.36 -7.20 18.63
C LEU A 127 26.90 -6.82 20.04
N GLN A 128 25.70 -7.27 20.42
CA GLN A 128 25.16 -7.02 21.76
C GLN A 128 25.99 -7.67 22.89
N ARG A 129 26.91 -8.58 22.54
CA ARG A 129 27.83 -9.29 23.45
C ARG A 129 29.30 -8.93 23.22
N SER A 130 29.62 -8.06 22.25
CA SER A 130 30.99 -7.63 21.95
C SER A 130 31.52 -6.66 23.01
N SER A 131 32.54 -7.06 23.76
CA SER A 131 33.08 -6.33 24.92
C SER A 131 33.42 -4.85 24.66
N SER A 132 33.77 -4.48 23.43
CA SER A 132 34.10 -3.10 23.05
C SER A 132 32.88 -2.21 22.77
N GLN A 133 31.70 -2.79 22.54
CA GLN A 133 30.50 -2.07 22.10
C GLN A 133 29.22 -2.47 22.87
N VAL A 134 29.33 -3.37 23.87
CA VAL A 134 28.17 -3.92 24.61
C VAL A 134 27.27 -2.82 25.16
N GLU A 135 27.80 -1.84 25.87
CA GLU A 135 26.97 -0.80 26.52
C GLU A 135 26.19 0.01 25.49
N LEU A 136 26.87 0.45 24.42
CA LEU A 136 26.27 1.22 23.35
C LEU A 136 25.20 0.42 22.58
N MET A 137 25.50 -0.85 22.26
CA MET A 137 24.57 -1.76 21.59
C MET A 137 23.35 -2.10 22.45
N GLN A 138 23.54 -2.18 23.77
CA GLN A 138 22.45 -2.39 24.72
C GLN A 138 21.55 -1.15 24.83
N SER A 139 22.12 0.05 24.91
CA SER A 139 21.36 1.31 24.89
C SER A 139 20.60 1.47 23.57
N TRP A 140 21.28 1.23 22.44
CA TRP A 140 20.64 1.19 21.11
C TRP A 140 19.48 0.20 21.08
N SER A 141 19.69 -1.00 21.61
CA SER A 141 18.68 -2.04 21.60
C SER A 141 17.43 -1.66 22.40
N ARG A 142 17.60 -0.96 23.54
CA ARG A 142 16.48 -0.50 24.38
C ARG A 142 15.72 0.67 23.77
N LEU A 143 16.41 1.55 23.03
CA LEU A 143 15.81 2.74 22.42
C LEU A 143 15.16 2.48 21.04
N CYS A 144 15.66 1.51 20.28
CA CYS A 144 15.15 1.19 18.95
C CYS A 144 13.88 0.32 18.98
N CYS A 145 13.17 0.28 17.85
CA CYS A 145 11.95 -0.51 17.69
C CYS A 145 12.19 -2.00 17.96
N LYS A 146 11.37 -2.60 18.83
CA LYS A 146 11.39 -4.06 19.10
C LYS A 146 10.71 -4.90 18.02
N GLY A 147 10.22 -4.28 16.94
CA GLY A 147 9.49 -4.95 15.87
C GLY A 147 8.08 -5.42 16.24
N PRO A 148 7.41 -6.16 15.34
CA PRO A 148 6.00 -6.53 15.48
C PRO A 148 5.81 -7.74 16.41
N GLN A 149 5.61 -7.50 17.71
CA GLN A 149 5.43 -8.60 18.68
C GLN A 149 4.19 -9.47 18.42
N THR A 150 3.16 -8.93 17.76
CA THR A 150 1.97 -9.67 17.32
C THR A 150 2.29 -10.82 16.37
N TRP A 151 3.43 -10.78 15.68
CA TRP A 151 3.84 -11.85 14.78
C TRP A 151 4.07 -13.19 15.48
N ARG A 152 4.34 -13.16 16.79
CA ARG A 152 4.46 -14.35 17.64
C ARG A 152 3.13 -15.09 17.79
N SER A 153 2.01 -14.37 17.68
CA SER A 153 0.65 -14.92 17.87
C SER A 153 -0.07 -15.21 16.56
N LEU A 154 0.29 -14.56 15.45
CA LEU A 154 -0.38 -14.76 14.17
C LEU A 154 0.17 -16.02 13.46
N PRO A 155 -0.67 -16.97 13.01
CA PRO A 155 -0.20 -18.27 12.53
C PRO A 155 0.86 -18.21 11.42
N ALA A 156 0.60 -17.42 10.37
CA ALA A 156 1.47 -17.32 9.21
C ALA A 156 2.86 -16.75 9.55
N THR A 157 2.89 -15.66 10.33
CA THR A 157 4.14 -15.01 10.73
C THR A 157 4.87 -15.79 11.82
N LYS A 158 4.16 -16.49 12.71
CA LYS A 158 4.74 -17.37 13.72
C LYS A 158 5.51 -18.50 13.03
N GLN A 159 4.91 -19.14 12.02
CA GLN A 159 5.58 -20.17 11.24
C GLN A 159 6.83 -19.64 10.52
N ALA A 160 6.78 -18.41 10.02
CA ALA A 160 7.94 -17.76 9.41
C ALA A 160 9.07 -17.48 10.43
N LEU A 161 8.74 -17.04 11.64
CA LEU A 161 9.70 -16.87 12.74
C LEU A 161 10.34 -18.21 13.12
N GLU A 162 9.55 -19.28 13.22
CA GLU A 162 10.04 -20.63 13.52
C GLU A 162 10.97 -21.17 12.44
N ARG A 163 10.69 -20.91 11.15
CA ARG A 163 11.61 -21.25 10.05
C ARG A 163 12.94 -20.52 10.19
N ARG A 164 12.92 -19.21 10.42
CA ARG A 164 14.15 -18.41 10.59
C ARG A 164 14.93 -18.81 11.83
N LEU A 165 14.26 -19.18 12.92
CA LEU A 165 14.89 -19.73 14.12
C LEU A 165 15.64 -21.03 13.82
N ARG A 166 15.00 -21.99 13.15
CA ARG A 166 15.65 -23.24 12.73
C ARG A 166 16.88 -22.96 11.88
N ARG A 167 16.74 -22.05 10.91
CA ARG A 167 17.84 -21.67 10.02
C ARG A 167 19.00 -20.99 10.78
N ALA A 168 18.70 -20.18 11.79
CA ALA A 168 19.72 -19.58 12.66
C ALA A 168 20.48 -20.64 13.47
N ARG A 169 19.79 -21.68 13.97
CA ARG A 169 20.43 -22.80 14.68
C ARG A 169 21.34 -23.62 13.76
N GLU A 170 20.89 -23.95 12.56
CA GLU A 170 21.70 -24.64 11.54
C GLU A 170 22.98 -23.84 11.19
N ILE A 171 22.87 -22.52 11.07
CA ILE A 171 24.02 -21.64 10.82
C ILE A 171 25.00 -21.67 12.01
N LEU A 172 24.50 -21.62 13.25
CA LEU A 172 25.36 -21.72 14.43
C LEU A 172 26.09 -23.06 14.49
N GLU A 173 25.38 -24.16 14.27
CA GLU A 173 25.93 -25.53 14.30
C GLU A 173 27.01 -25.77 13.23
N SER A 174 26.89 -25.11 12.07
CA SER A 174 27.85 -25.20 10.98
C SER A 174 28.97 -24.16 11.04
N SER A 175 28.89 -23.19 11.95
CA SER A 175 29.88 -22.14 12.12
C SER A 175 30.92 -22.49 13.20
N SER A 176 32.06 -21.80 13.20
CA SER A 176 33.05 -21.87 14.29
C SER A 176 32.74 -20.91 15.44
N VAL A 177 31.52 -20.36 15.52
CA VAL A 177 31.13 -19.33 16.48
C VAL A 177 30.41 -19.95 17.68
N ASP A 178 30.98 -19.82 18.88
CA ASP A 178 30.30 -20.18 20.13
C ASP A 178 29.46 -18.98 20.62
N LEU A 179 28.16 -19.01 20.31
CA LEU A 179 27.20 -17.99 20.72
C LEU A 179 26.13 -18.60 21.62
N GLN A 180 26.24 -18.31 22.93
CA GLN A 180 25.23 -18.69 23.92
C GLN A 180 24.02 -17.76 23.83
N ILE A 181 22.96 -18.25 23.17
CA ILE A 181 21.70 -17.53 22.97
C ILE A 181 20.50 -18.48 22.98
N THR A 182 19.43 -18.08 23.67
CA THR A 182 18.17 -18.83 23.74
C THR A 182 17.30 -18.61 22.50
N ASP A 183 16.35 -19.51 22.25
CA ASP A 183 15.39 -19.36 21.13
C ASP A 183 14.54 -18.08 21.27
N GLU A 184 14.16 -17.75 22.50
CA GLU A 184 13.38 -16.55 22.81
C GLU A 184 14.16 -15.27 22.51
N GLU A 185 15.45 -15.23 22.86
CA GLU A 185 16.33 -14.12 22.50
C GLU A 185 16.53 -14.00 20.98
N LEU A 186 16.69 -15.12 20.27
CA LEU A 186 16.82 -15.11 18.81
C LEU A 186 15.57 -14.56 18.13
N ILE A 187 14.37 -14.97 18.58
CA ILE A 187 13.10 -14.45 18.06
C ILE A 187 12.99 -12.95 18.37
N ALA A 188 13.34 -12.52 19.59
CA ALA A 188 13.30 -11.12 19.97
C ALA A 188 14.25 -10.27 19.09
N LEU A 189 15.45 -10.76 18.80
CA LEU A 189 16.40 -10.10 17.92
C LEU A 189 15.95 -10.10 16.46
N ASP A 190 15.32 -11.16 15.97
CA ASP A 190 14.79 -11.20 14.61
C ASP A 190 13.64 -10.20 14.43
N LEU A 191 12.76 -10.10 15.43
CA LEU A 191 11.72 -9.06 15.45
C LEU A 191 12.32 -7.65 15.50
N GLN A 192 13.31 -7.43 16.36
CA GLN A 192 14.02 -6.15 16.42
C GLN A 192 14.64 -5.80 15.07
N ARG A 193 15.34 -6.75 14.43
CA ARG A 193 15.93 -6.62 13.09
C ARG A 193 14.91 -6.19 12.05
N ILE A 194 13.72 -6.80 12.05
CA ILE A 194 12.58 -6.42 11.19
C ILE A 194 12.16 -4.97 11.48
N GLY A 195 11.98 -4.62 12.75
CA GLY A 195 11.54 -3.29 13.17
C GLY A 195 12.50 -2.16 12.76
N VAL A 196 13.81 -2.40 12.83
CA VAL A 196 14.83 -1.43 12.40
C VAL A 196 15.17 -1.50 10.90
N GLY A 197 14.53 -2.41 10.15
CA GLY A 197 14.73 -2.55 8.71
C GLY A 197 16.10 -3.08 8.31
N VAL A 198 16.76 -3.84 9.18
CA VAL A 198 18.08 -4.41 8.91
C VAL A 198 17.92 -5.72 8.10
N GLY A 199 18.47 -5.72 6.90
CA GLY A 199 18.42 -6.84 5.96
C GLY A 199 19.79 -7.28 5.43
N PRO A 200 19.82 -8.36 4.63
CA PRO A 200 21.05 -8.99 4.14
C PRO A 200 22.02 -8.11 3.33
N ALA A 201 21.51 -7.04 2.71
CA ALA A 201 22.29 -6.09 1.90
C ALA A 201 22.37 -4.69 2.53
N THR A 202 22.15 -4.61 3.85
CA THR A 202 22.07 -3.34 4.57
C THR A 202 23.26 -3.13 5.50
N VAL A 203 23.42 -1.87 5.86
CA VAL A 203 24.37 -1.41 6.86
C VAL A 203 23.61 -1.21 8.16
N VAL A 204 24.25 -1.41 9.31
CA VAL A 204 23.72 -1.01 10.62
C VAL A 204 24.36 0.31 11.07
N PRO A 205 23.84 1.47 10.62
CA PRO A 205 24.13 2.75 11.25
C PRO A 205 23.27 2.86 12.53
N LEU A 206 23.94 2.95 13.68
CA LEU A 206 23.33 2.92 15.01
C LEU A 206 22.26 3.99 15.18
N CYS A 207 22.64 5.26 15.01
CA CYS A 207 21.75 6.39 15.22
C CYS A 207 20.71 6.47 14.11
N PHE A 208 21.09 6.22 12.85
CA PHE A 208 20.14 6.25 11.73
C PHE A 208 19.07 5.14 11.79
N ALA A 209 19.25 4.09 12.60
CA ALA A 209 18.17 3.13 12.89
C ALA A 209 16.96 3.75 13.61
N LEU A 210 17.11 4.96 14.18
CA LEU A 210 16.03 5.76 14.77
C LEU A 210 15.26 6.59 13.73
N LEU A 211 15.70 6.62 12.45
CA LEU A 211 14.98 7.36 11.40
C LEU A 211 13.68 6.66 11.06
N ASN A 212 12.55 7.31 11.33
CA ASN A 212 11.23 6.73 11.07
C ASN A 212 10.84 6.72 9.58
N HIS A 213 9.87 5.86 9.25
CA HIS A 213 9.31 5.77 7.92
C HIS A 213 8.29 6.89 7.63
N SER A 214 8.36 7.47 6.42
CA SER A 214 7.24 8.17 5.78
C SER A 214 7.17 7.82 4.30
N CYS A 215 5.96 7.66 3.74
CA CYS A 215 5.77 7.56 2.29
C CYS A 215 5.95 8.93 1.58
N CYS A 216 6.12 10.01 2.34
CA CYS A 216 6.54 11.35 1.92
C CYS A 216 7.77 11.76 2.74
N PRO A 217 8.93 11.11 2.53
CA PRO A 217 10.12 11.37 3.32
C PRO A 217 10.70 12.76 3.01
N ASN A 218 11.38 13.35 4.00
CA ASN A 218 12.10 14.61 3.85
C ASN A 218 13.63 14.42 3.74
N ALA A 219 14.11 13.20 3.96
CA ALA A 219 15.48 12.80 3.68
C ALA A 219 15.56 11.45 2.97
N LYS A 220 16.75 11.13 2.47
CA LYS A 220 17.08 9.84 1.85
C LYS A 220 18.40 9.32 2.40
N LEU A 221 18.40 8.08 2.83
CA LEU A 221 19.62 7.38 3.23
C LEU A 221 20.28 6.75 2.00
N VAL A 222 21.56 7.03 1.78
CA VAL A 222 22.38 6.51 0.67
C VAL A 222 23.67 5.94 1.23
N TYR A 223 23.98 4.70 0.89
CA TYR A 223 25.23 4.06 1.31
C TYR A 223 26.34 4.27 0.28
N ARG A 224 27.56 4.57 0.75
CA ARG A 224 28.80 4.56 -0.05
C ARG A 224 29.88 3.83 0.74
N GLY A 225 30.15 2.57 0.38
CA GLY A 225 30.93 1.67 1.23
C GLY A 225 30.22 1.45 2.56
N SER A 226 30.97 1.48 3.66
CA SER A 226 30.47 1.38 5.04
C SER A 226 29.85 2.67 5.60
N ASN A 227 29.71 3.73 4.80
CA ASN A 227 29.16 5.00 5.28
C ASN A 227 27.73 5.21 4.78
N GLY A 228 26.82 5.51 5.72
CA GLY A 228 25.48 6.01 5.45
C GLY A 228 25.49 7.53 5.33
N PHE A 229 24.96 8.06 4.23
CA PHE A 229 24.79 9.49 3.98
C PHE A 229 23.30 9.82 4.03
N LEU A 230 22.92 10.69 4.95
CA LEU A 230 21.56 11.20 5.06
C LEU A 230 21.44 12.48 4.24
N ILE A 231 20.69 12.45 3.15
CA ILE A 231 20.60 13.54 2.18
C ILE A 231 19.20 14.15 2.21
N CYS A 232 19.13 15.47 2.35
CA CYS A 232 17.91 16.25 2.37
C CYS A 232 17.18 16.18 1.01
N THR A 233 15.89 15.82 0.96
CA THR A 233 15.12 15.69 -0.30
C THR A 233 14.15 16.85 -0.56
N ARG A 234 13.78 17.58 0.49
CA ARG A 234 13.03 18.85 0.45
C ARG A 234 13.53 19.75 1.58
N ALA A 235 13.16 21.02 1.60
CA ALA A 235 13.51 21.88 2.72
C ALA A 235 13.05 21.26 4.06
N ILE A 236 13.94 21.28 5.06
CA ILE A 236 13.70 20.81 6.44
C ILE A 236 13.92 21.99 7.38
N GLU A 237 13.00 22.22 8.30
CA GLU A 237 13.14 23.25 9.33
C GLU A 237 13.83 22.72 10.60
N ALA A 238 14.47 23.60 11.37
CA ALA A 238 15.00 23.24 12.69
C ALA A 238 13.88 22.72 13.61
N GLY A 239 14.12 21.61 14.29
CA GLY A 239 13.15 20.89 15.12
C GLY A 239 12.25 19.90 14.36
N GLU A 240 12.27 19.90 13.02
CA GLU A 240 11.48 18.96 12.22
C GLU A 240 12.03 17.53 12.33
N GLU A 241 11.13 16.54 12.45
CA GLU A 241 11.49 15.12 12.44
C GLU A 241 11.96 14.68 11.04
N ILE A 242 13.03 13.91 10.98
CA ILE A 242 13.60 13.40 9.74
C ILE A 242 13.03 12.01 9.46
N PHE A 243 12.41 11.88 8.30
CA PHE A 243 11.83 10.65 7.79
C PHE A 243 12.54 10.18 6.53
N ILE A 244 12.74 8.87 6.43
CA ILE A 244 13.18 8.18 5.22
C ILE A 244 12.07 7.25 4.70
N SER A 245 12.19 6.78 3.46
CA SER A 245 11.33 5.69 2.97
C SER A 245 12.04 4.36 3.17
N TYR A 246 11.36 3.39 3.79
CA TYR A 246 11.87 2.03 3.96
C TYR A 246 11.59 1.15 2.73
N ILE A 247 10.62 1.59 1.93
CA ILE A 247 10.08 0.88 0.78
C ILE A 247 10.21 1.75 -0.46
N ASN A 248 9.84 1.20 -1.61
CA ASN A 248 9.71 1.97 -2.83
C ASN A 248 8.53 2.96 -2.71
N GLU A 249 8.85 4.25 -2.62
CA GLU A 249 7.85 5.31 -2.53
C GLU A 249 6.95 5.40 -3.78
N VAL A 250 7.27 4.72 -4.88
CA VAL A 250 6.51 4.82 -6.12
C VAL A 250 5.30 3.88 -6.15
N ASP A 251 5.19 2.93 -5.22
CA ASP A 251 4.11 1.94 -5.22
C ASP A 251 2.77 2.52 -4.71
N GLU A 252 1.68 1.79 -4.99
CA GLU A 252 0.31 2.11 -4.57
C GLU A 252 0.07 1.85 -3.08
N VAL A 253 -0.99 2.40 -2.49
CA VAL A 253 -1.17 2.38 -1.03
C VAL A 253 -1.21 0.98 -0.44
N PHE A 254 -1.91 0.05 -1.08
CA PHE A 254 -2.01 -1.33 -0.62
C PHE A 254 -0.68 -2.05 -0.74
N ALA A 255 0.01 -1.92 -1.87
CA ALA A 255 1.36 -2.45 -2.05
C ALA A 255 2.35 -1.87 -1.02
N ARG A 256 2.33 -0.55 -0.77
CA ARG A 256 3.18 0.08 0.25
C ARG A 256 2.90 -0.46 1.64
N ARG A 257 1.62 -0.56 2.03
CA ARG A 257 1.22 -1.13 3.33
C ARG A 257 1.62 -2.59 3.46
N TYR A 258 1.45 -3.37 2.40
CA TYR A 258 1.88 -4.77 2.35
C TYR A 258 3.38 -4.89 2.66
N HIS A 259 4.24 -4.21 1.89
CA HIS A 259 5.69 -4.29 2.10
C HIS A 259 6.12 -3.73 3.46
N LEU A 260 5.48 -2.68 3.96
CA LEU A 260 5.80 -2.14 5.29
C LEU A 260 5.39 -3.07 6.42
N LEU A 261 4.24 -3.75 6.29
CA LEU A 261 3.79 -4.74 7.25
C LEU A 261 4.68 -5.98 7.20
N GLU A 262 4.97 -6.48 6.02
CA GLU A 262 5.80 -7.66 5.78
C GLU A 262 7.26 -7.44 6.19
N LEU A 263 7.89 -6.34 5.78
CA LEU A 263 9.33 -6.15 5.98
C LEU A 263 9.67 -5.40 7.26
N HIS A 264 8.74 -4.62 7.80
CA HIS A 264 8.99 -3.71 8.92
C HIS A 264 7.97 -3.80 10.05
N GLY A 265 6.86 -4.53 9.89
CA GLY A 265 5.81 -4.59 10.90
C GLY A 265 5.11 -3.24 11.15
N VAL A 266 5.07 -2.36 10.14
CA VAL A 266 4.52 -0.99 10.26
C VAL A 266 3.29 -0.80 9.38
N LYS A 267 2.15 -0.45 9.99
CA LYS A 267 1.00 0.11 9.26
C LYS A 267 1.18 1.63 9.14
N CYS A 268 1.61 2.13 7.99
CA CYS A 268 1.89 3.56 7.82
C CYS A 268 0.62 4.41 7.70
N LEU A 269 0.57 5.50 8.48
CA LEU A 269 -0.50 6.50 8.53
C LEU A 269 -0.02 7.91 8.16
N CYS A 270 1.12 8.04 7.46
CA CYS A 270 1.62 9.33 7.02
C CYS A 270 0.58 10.09 6.16
N SER A 271 0.75 11.40 6.01
CA SER A 271 -0.17 12.26 5.24
C SER A 271 -0.54 11.69 3.87
N ARG A 272 0.41 11.06 3.16
CA ARG A 272 0.13 10.40 1.88
C ARG A 272 -0.68 9.13 1.98
N CYS A 273 -0.43 8.30 2.98
CA CYS A 273 -1.28 7.13 3.23
C CYS A 273 -2.68 7.59 3.63
N ALA A 274 -2.79 8.58 4.52
CA ALA A 274 -4.06 9.16 4.93
C ALA A 274 -4.82 9.81 3.76
N ALA A 275 -4.15 10.59 2.92
CA ALA A 275 -4.72 11.29 1.77
C ALA A 275 -5.30 10.34 0.72
N ASN A 276 -4.64 9.21 0.47
CA ASN A 276 -5.15 8.16 -0.42
C ASN A 276 -6.51 7.59 0.04
N PHE A 277 -6.92 7.89 1.27
CA PHE A 277 -8.22 7.53 1.80
C PHE A 277 -9.07 8.76 2.23
N ALA A 278 -8.54 9.98 2.35
CA ALA A 278 -9.26 11.07 3.02
C ALA A 278 -10.34 11.74 2.15
N THR A 279 -10.05 12.13 0.92
CA THR A 279 -10.98 12.96 0.12
C THR A 279 -10.56 12.99 -1.35
N SER A 280 -11.50 12.65 -2.24
CA SER A 280 -11.36 12.58 -3.70
C SER A 280 -10.23 11.67 -4.18
N ASP A 281 -10.49 10.92 -5.25
CA ASP A 281 -9.41 10.23 -5.95
C ASP A 281 -8.26 11.20 -6.13
N CYS A 282 -7.05 10.81 -5.75
CA CYS A 282 -5.90 11.55 -6.22
C CYS A 282 -5.81 11.29 -7.72
N LYS A 283 -6.65 12.00 -8.48
CA LYS A 283 -6.95 11.84 -9.90
C LYS A 283 -5.69 12.01 -10.73
N VAL A 284 -4.56 12.33 -10.13
CA VAL A 284 -3.27 12.51 -10.79
C VAL A 284 -2.44 11.22 -10.74
N MET A 285 -2.59 10.38 -9.72
CA MET A 285 -1.63 9.32 -9.42
C MET A 285 -1.56 8.25 -10.52
N ASN A 286 -2.71 7.73 -10.95
CA ASN A 286 -2.83 6.66 -11.93
C ASN A 286 -3.64 7.09 -13.15
N SER A 287 -3.38 8.31 -13.63
CA SER A 287 -4.22 8.94 -14.63
C SER A 287 -3.48 9.31 -15.89
N TRP A 288 -4.25 9.60 -16.92
CA TRP A 288 -3.84 10.09 -18.22
C TRP A 288 -4.20 11.55 -18.36
N VAL A 289 -3.51 12.26 -19.25
CA VAL A 289 -4.03 13.50 -19.78
C VAL A 289 -5.14 13.16 -20.78
N CYS A 290 -6.38 13.50 -20.46
CA CYS A 290 -7.51 13.22 -21.34
C CYS A 290 -7.33 13.94 -22.69
N PRO A 291 -7.48 13.25 -23.84
CA PRO A 291 -7.37 13.90 -25.14
C PRO A 291 -8.48 14.93 -25.38
N CYS A 292 -9.67 14.71 -24.80
CA CYS A 292 -10.84 15.58 -24.92
C CYS A 292 -10.72 16.83 -24.02
N CYS A 293 -10.73 16.66 -22.70
CA CYS A 293 -10.80 17.80 -21.76
C CYS A 293 -9.45 18.28 -21.23
N LYS A 294 -8.34 17.56 -21.52
CA LYS A 294 -6.99 17.79 -20.98
C LYS A 294 -6.86 17.64 -19.46
N SER A 295 -7.94 17.34 -18.75
CA SER A 295 -7.91 17.00 -17.33
C SER A 295 -7.36 15.59 -17.10
N PRO A 296 -6.82 15.31 -15.89
CA PRO A 296 -6.48 13.95 -15.50
C PRO A 296 -7.69 13.00 -15.57
N ILE A 297 -7.51 11.84 -16.19
CA ILE A 297 -8.51 10.76 -16.26
C ILE A 297 -7.87 9.43 -15.88
N GLU A 298 -8.43 8.72 -14.92
CA GLU A 298 -7.91 7.44 -14.48
C GLU A 298 -7.94 6.38 -15.58
N ASP A 299 -7.02 5.41 -15.51
CA ASP A 299 -6.96 4.28 -16.45
C ASP A 299 -8.30 3.54 -16.55
N GLN A 300 -9.05 3.50 -15.45
CA GLN A 300 -10.27 2.72 -15.28
C GLN A 300 -11.54 3.59 -15.34
N ALA A 301 -11.40 4.90 -15.57
CA ALA A 301 -12.53 5.80 -15.62
C ALA A 301 -13.48 5.45 -16.77
N VAL A 302 -14.79 5.46 -16.45
CA VAL A 302 -15.89 5.30 -17.42
C VAL A 302 -16.28 6.62 -18.07
N GLN A 303 -15.89 7.75 -17.47
CA GLN A 303 -16.19 9.10 -17.96
C GLN A 303 -15.03 10.06 -17.63
N CYS A 304 -14.78 11.05 -18.49
CA CYS A 304 -13.80 12.10 -18.22
C CYS A 304 -14.40 13.24 -17.38
N SER A 305 -13.57 14.15 -16.86
CA SER A 305 -14.05 15.31 -16.09
C SER A 305 -14.95 16.26 -16.88
N GLY A 306 -14.92 16.20 -18.22
CA GLY A 306 -15.82 16.94 -19.10
C GLY A 306 -17.15 16.22 -19.40
N GLY A 307 -17.41 15.07 -18.78
CA GLY A 307 -18.65 14.33 -18.97
C GLY A 307 -18.66 13.41 -20.21
N THR A 308 -17.57 13.29 -20.95
CA THR A 308 -17.49 12.37 -22.10
C THR A 308 -17.23 10.95 -21.63
N ALA A 309 -18.07 10.01 -22.06
CA ALA A 309 -17.89 8.59 -21.82
C ALA A 309 -16.58 8.07 -22.43
N VAL A 310 -15.97 7.10 -21.77
CA VAL A 310 -14.66 6.56 -22.10
C VAL A 310 -14.79 5.06 -22.31
N THR A 311 -14.65 4.63 -23.55
CA THR A 311 -14.92 3.24 -23.96
C THR A 311 -13.75 2.32 -23.62
N CYS A 312 -14.01 1.00 -23.61
CA CYS A 312 -12.95 -0.01 -23.53
C CYS A 312 -11.91 0.17 -24.63
N ARG A 313 -12.35 0.51 -25.85
CA ARG A 313 -11.47 0.80 -26.98
C ARG A 313 -10.55 1.98 -26.70
N ASP A 314 -11.07 3.06 -26.11
CA ASP A 314 -10.26 4.24 -25.74
C ASP A 314 -9.23 3.92 -24.65
N ARG A 315 -9.56 3.01 -23.71
CA ARG A 315 -8.61 2.51 -22.69
C ARG A 315 -7.50 1.68 -23.33
N GLN A 316 -7.85 0.73 -24.21
CA GLN A 316 -6.89 -0.13 -24.90
C GLN A 316 -5.94 0.68 -25.79
N GLU A 317 -6.46 1.66 -26.54
CA GLU A 317 -5.63 2.51 -27.40
C GLU A 317 -4.64 3.35 -26.60
N ARG A 318 -5.06 3.89 -25.45
CA ARG A 318 -4.16 4.57 -24.52
C ARG A 318 -3.04 3.64 -24.06
N ARG A 319 -3.37 2.45 -23.55
CA ARG A 319 -2.37 1.46 -23.10
C ARG A 319 -1.38 1.10 -24.21
N ARG A 320 -1.84 0.85 -25.44
CA ARG A 320 -0.97 0.58 -26.59
C ARG A 320 -0.02 1.74 -26.88
N ARG A 321 -0.52 2.97 -26.84
CA ARG A 321 0.30 4.17 -27.06
C ARG A 321 1.37 4.35 -25.99
N GLU A 322 1.04 4.16 -24.71
CA GLU A 322 2.04 4.21 -23.63
C GLU A 322 3.07 3.09 -23.76
N GLN A 323 2.66 1.86 -24.06
CA GLN A 323 3.58 0.75 -24.28
C GLN A 323 4.57 1.06 -25.41
N ALA A 324 4.09 1.63 -26.52
CA ALA A 324 4.94 2.03 -27.65
C ALA A 324 5.96 3.11 -27.25
N VAL A 325 5.52 4.16 -26.56
CA VAL A 325 6.40 5.25 -26.10
C VAL A 325 7.38 4.77 -25.03
N TRP A 326 6.94 3.90 -24.12
CA TRP A 326 7.79 3.27 -23.11
C TRP A 326 8.88 2.40 -23.74
N ALA A 327 8.52 1.58 -24.73
CA ALA A 327 9.48 0.77 -25.48
C ALA A 327 10.53 1.66 -26.20
N ALA A 328 10.10 2.76 -26.81
CA ALA A 328 11.00 3.72 -27.44
C ALA A 328 11.96 4.37 -26.42
N LEU A 329 11.46 4.75 -25.23
CA LEU A 329 12.27 5.29 -24.15
C LEU A 329 13.33 4.29 -23.67
N LEU A 330 12.94 3.03 -23.44
CA LEU A 330 13.87 1.97 -23.03
C LEU A 330 14.93 1.69 -24.10
N GLN A 331 14.53 1.63 -25.37
CA GLN A 331 15.44 1.39 -26.49
C GLN A 331 16.46 2.53 -26.62
N ALA A 332 16.00 3.79 -26.61
CA ALA A 332 16.86 4.97 -26.69
C ALA A 332 17.83 5.04 -25.50
N THR A 333 17.34 4.77 -24.29
CA THR A 333 18.15 4.79 -23.07
C THR A 333 19.21 3.69 -23.10
N SER A 334 18.83 2.45 -23.48
CA SER A 334 19.76 1.34 -23.61
C SER A 334 20.85 1.62 -24.63
N TYR A 335 20.49 2.21 -25.78
CA TYR A 335 21.44 2.61 -26.80
C TYR A 335 22.44 3.67 -26.28
N ALA A 336 21.95 4.71 -25.61
CA ALA A 336 22.81 5.74 -25.00
C ALA A 336 23.76 5.15 -23.95
N VAL A 337 23.26 4.29 -23.04
CA VAL A 337 24.08 3.63 -22.02
C VAL A 337 25.15 2.73 -22.65
N LYS A 338 24.83 1.98 -23.71
CA LYS A 338 25.78 1.14 -24.43
C LYS A 338 26.89 1.95 -25.08
N LEU A 339 26.53 3.07 -25.73
CA LEU A 339 27.53 3.99 -26.31
C LEU A 339 28.46 4.55 -25.23
N ALA A 340 27.93 4.97 -24.08
CA ALA A 340 28.71 5.57 -23.01
C ALA A 340 29.58 4.56 -22.24
N SER A 341 29.14 3.30 -22.13
CA SER A 341 29.88 2.25 -21.38
C SER A 341 31.13 1.73 -22.10
N GLY A 342 31.28 2.00 -23.41
CA GLY A 342 32.27 1.34 -24.25
C GLY A 342 33.72 1.82 -24.12
N ARG A 343 33.98 3.08 -23.69
CA ARG A 343 35.35 3.67 -23.67
C ARG A 343 35.51 4.82 -22.66
N ARG A 344 36.76 5.08 -22.23
CA ARG A 344 37.13 6.29 -21.45
C ARG A 344 36.95 7.55 -22.31
N ASP A 345 36.34 8.61 -21.76
CA ASP A 345 35.97 9.88 -22.42
C ASP A 345 37.03 10.54 -23.32
N ALA A 346 38.32 10.31 -23.04
CA ALA A 346 39.43 10.94 -23.74
C ALA A 346 39.65 10.45 -25.19
N MET A 347 38.88 9.45 -25.64
CA MET A 347 39.05 8.80 -26.96
C MET A 347 37.92 9.06 -27.96
N TRP A 348 36.93 9.89 -27.62
CA TRP A 348 35.76 10.07 -28.49
C TRP A 348 36.01 11.03 -29.64
N ASP A 349 35.82 10.55 -30.87
CA ASP A 349 35.87 11.38 -32.07
C ASP A 349 34.58 12.22 -32.25
N LYS A 350 34.58 13.12 -33.25
CA LYS A 350 33.43 13.97 -33.55
C LYS A 350 32.16 13.15 -33.90
N VAL A 351 32.31 12.05 -34.61
CA VAL A 351 31.20 11.19 -35.04
C VAL A 351 30.56 10.50 -33.83
N GLU A 352 31.36 10.03 -32.88
CA GLU A 352 30.89 9.41 -31.64
C GLU A 352 30.16 10.43 -30.75
N LYS A 353 30.67 11.67 -30.65
CA LYS A 353 29.99 12.76 -29.95
C LYS A 353 28.66 13.14 -30.60
N ASP A 354 28.61 13.20 -31.92
CA ASP A 354 27.39 13.48 -32.68
C ASP A 354 26.37 12.34 -32.49
N ARG A 355 26.81 11.08 -32.52
CA ARG A 355 25.98 9.90 -32.24
C ARG A 355 25.41 9.91 -30.82
N MET A 356 26.21 10.24 -29.82
CA MET A 356 25.73 10.37 -28.44
C MET A 356 24.74 11.53 -28.31
N THR A 357 25.03 12.69 -28.90
CA THR A 357 24.10 13.82 -28.89
C THR A 357 22.76 13.45 -29.52
N ALA A 358 22.76 12.71 -30.63
CA ALA A 358 21.55 12.18 -31.25
C ALA A 358 20.82 11.19 -30.32
N ALA A 359 21.55 10.26 -29.69
CA ALA A 359 20.97 9.29 -28.75
C ALA A 359 20.29 9.99 -27.56
N LEU A 360 20.95 11.00 -26.95
CA LEU A 360 20.38 11.78 -25.85
C LEU A 360 19.15 12.57 -26.29
N ARG A 361 19.11 13.09 -27.52
CA ARG A 361 17.89 13.73 -28.08
C ARG A 361 16.74 12.73 -28.21
N CYS A 362 17.01 11.52 -28.69
CA CYS A 362 15.99 10.46 -28.76
C CYS A 362 15.45 10.11 -27.36
N VAL A 363 16.33 10.02 -26.35
CA VAL A 363 15.92 9.81 -24.96
C VAL A 363 15.03 10.95 -24.48
N SER A 364 15.43 12.21 -24.71
CA SER A 364 14.62 13.38 -24.34
C SER A 364 13.26 13.42 -25.05
N GLN A 365 13.21 13.08 -26.33
CA GLN A 365 11.98 13.06 -27.10
C GLN A 365 11.02 11.98 -26.58
N ALA A 366 11.49 10.74 -26.44
CA ALA A 366 10.67 9.65 -25.90
C ALA A 366 10.18 9.96 -24.48
N GLN A 367 11.04 10.55 -23.65
CA GLN A 367 10.66 11.00 -22.30
C GLN A 367 9.58 12.08 -22.36
N TRP A 368 9.71 13.07 -23.25
CA TRP A 368 8.71 14.13 -23.41
C TRP A 368 7.36 13.56 -23.86
N GLU A 369 7.36 12.68 -24.87
CA GLU A 369 6.16 11.99 -25.35
C GLU A 369 5.49 11.21 -24.22
N PHE A 370 6.27 10.50 -23.38
CA PHE A 370 5.75 9.77 -22.23
C PHE A 370 5.11 10.71 -21.21
N THR A 371 5.81 11.80 -20.87
CA THR A 371 5.30 12.79 -19.90
C THR A 371 4.09 13.56 -20.40
N ALA A 372 3.84 13.60 -21.72
CA ALA A 372 2.63 14.20 -22.29
C ALA A 372 1.39 13.30 -22.15
N LEU A 373 1.57 11.98 -21.99
CA LEU A 373 0.46 11.03 -21.79
C LEU A 373 -0.10 11.07 -20.36
N ARG A 374 0.71 11.52 -19.40
CA ARG A 374 0.45 11.36 -17.97
C ARG A 374 0.55 12.71 -17.25
N PRO A 375 -0.32 13.03 -16.28
CA PRO A 375 -0.29 14.32 -15.60
C PRO A 375 0.96 14.43 -14.69
N PRO A 376 1.50 15.66 -14.47
CA PRO A 376 2.69 15.87 -13.65
C PRO A 376 2.54 15.27 -12.24
N GLY A 377 3.58 14.59 -11.73
CA GLY A 377 3.53 13.90 -10.44
C GLY A 377 2.82 12.52 -10.43
N SER A 378 2.24 12.09 -11.56
CA SER A 378 1.67 10.74 -11.70
C SER A 378 2.72 9.65 -11.46
N GLN A 379 2.24 8.49 -11.01
CA GLN A 379 3.09 7.33 -10.71
C GLN A 379 3.86 6.87 -11.94
N ALA A 380 3.22 6.80 -13.10
CA ALA A 380 3.86 6.44 -14.36
C ALA A 380 5.02 7.39 -14.70
N ARG A 381 4.85 8.72 -14.54
CA ARG A 381 5.94 9.69 -14.78
C ARG A 381 7.07 9.54 -13.79
N VAL A 382 6.77 9.39 -12.51
CA VAL A 382 7.80 9.17 -11.49
C VAL A 382 8.57 7.88 -11.75
N LYS A 383 7.90 6.79 -12.15
CA LYS A 383 8.55 5.52 -12.57
C LYS A 383 9.45 5.73 -13.80
N ALA A 384 8.97 6.44 -14.82
CA ALA A 384 9.76 6.74 -16.02
C ALA A 384 11.04 7.49 -15.69
N TRP A 385 10.93 8.57 -14.90
CA TRP A 385 12.09 9.34 -14.45
C TRP A 385 13.01 8.53 -13.54
N ALA A 386 12.47 7.72 -12.63
CA ALA A 386 13.27 6.85 -11.76
C ALA A 386 14.07 5.81 -12.57
N GLN A 387 13.45 5.19 -13.56
CA GLN A 387 14.10 4.23 -14.46
C GLN A 387 15.22 4.90 -15.25
N LEU A 388 14.93 6.04 -15.90
CA LEU A 388 15.91 6.80 -16.67
C LEU A 388 17.09 7.24 -15.80
N ARG A 389 16.80 7.75 -14.60
CA ARG A 389 17.79 8.15 -13.59
C ARG A 389 18.69 6.98 -13.21
N SER A 390 18.11 5.81 -12.93
CA SER A 390 18.86 4.60 -12.56
C SER A 390 19.80 4.16 -13.69
N SER A 391 19.30 4.05 -14.92
CA SER A 391 20.10 3.62 -16.08
C SER A 391 21.23 4.60 -16.40
N MET A 392 20.96 5.91 -16.39
CA MET A 392 21.96 6.91 -16.77
C MET A 392 23.01 7.17 -15.68
N ARG A 393 22.70 6.89 -14.40
CA ARG A 393 23.67 6.96 -13.29
C ARG A 393 24.86 6.03 -13.50
N ALA A 394 24.67 4.87 -14.14
CA ALA A 394 25.73 3.90 -14.39
C ALA A 394 26.87 4.51 -15.25
N VAL A 395 26.52 5.45 -16.13
CA VAL A 395 27.44 6.09 -17.07
C VAL A 395 27.75 7.54 -16.69
N ARG A 396 27.47 7.95 -15.45
CA ARG A 396 27.70 9.32 -14.95
C ARG A 396 29.16 9.77 -14.97
N HIS A 397 30.08 8.82 -15.08
CA HIS A 397 31.51 9.09 -15.16
C HIS A 397 31.90 9.69 -16.53
N ASN A 398 31.02 9.57 -17.53
CA ASN A 398 31.24 10.13 -18.86
C ASN A 398 30.88 11.63 -18.89
N LYS A 399 31.84 12.49 -19.24
CA LYS A 399 31.72 13.96 -19.26
C LYS A 399 30.64 14.46 -20.22
N GLU A 400 30.49 13.83 -21.39
CA GLU A 400 29.49 14.22 -22.39
C GLU A 400 28.06 13.92 -21.89
N VAL A 401 27.90 12.89 -21.04
CA VAL A 401 26.61 12.50 -20.45
C VAL A 401 26.35 13.17 -19.10
N THR A 402 27.39 13.64 -18.40
CA THR A 402 27.29 14.20 -17.03
C THR A 402 26.28 15.33 -16.92
N LYS A 403 26.25 16.27 -17.89
CA LYS A 403 25.29 17.37 -17.90
C LYS A 403 23.85 16.85 -18.03
N PHE A 404 23.65 15.84 -18.86
CA PHE A 404 22.36 15.20 -19.06
C PHE A 404 21.90 14.43 -17.81
N VAL A 405 22.79 13.69 -17.15
CA VAL A 405 22.48 13.02 -15.87
C VAL A 405 22.02 14.03 -14.82
N ARG A 406 22.73 15.16 -14.66
CA ARG A 406 22.33 16.22 -13.72
C ARG A 406 20.94 16.77 -14.02
N GLN A 407 20.61 16.97 -15.30
CA GLN A 407 19.28 17.42 -15.71
C GLN A 407 18.20 16.39 -15.33
N ILE A 408 18.43 15.10 -15.62
CA ILE A 408 17.51 14.01 -15.24
C ILE A 408 17.28 13.97 -13.72
N GLU A 409 18.34 14.12 -12.91
CA GLU A 409 18.20 14.18 -11.45
C GLU A 409 17.30 15.33 -11.02
N MET A 410 17.50 16.52 -11.58
CA MET A 410 16.68 17.69 -11.25
C MET A 410 15.21 17.49 -11.66
N ASP A 411 14.96 16.93 -12.85
CA ASP A 411 13.59 16.73 -13.33
C ASP A 411 12.88 15.60 -12.56
N PHE A 412 13.59 14.55 -12.17
CA PHE A 412 13.07 13.54 -11.24
C PHE A 412 12.67 14.17 -9.90
N VAL A 413 13.51 15.06 -9.32
CA VAL A 413 13.19 15.76 -8.07
C VAL A 413 11.97 16.67 -8.22
N LYS A 414 11.84 17.39 -9.35
CA LYS A 414 10.66 18.22 -9.63
C LYS A 414 9.38 17.38 -9.70
N GLU A 415 9.43 16.23 -10.34
CA GLU A 415 8.28 15.33 -10.47
C GLU A 415 7.88 14.73 -9.12
N LEU A 416 8.86 14.38 -8.29
CA LEU A 416 8.61 13.95 -6.92
C LEU A 416 7.97 15.06 -6.09
N ALA A 417 8.44 16.31 -6.24
CA ALA A 417 7.86 17.47 -5.58
C ALA A 417 6.41 17.73 -6.05
N GLN A 418 6.14 17.61 -7.36
CA GLN A 418 4.79 17.73 -7.92
C GLN A 418 3.86 16.64 -7.39
N ARG A 419 4.35 15.39 -7.28
CA ARG A 419 3.61 14.29 -6.66
C ARG A 419 3.26 14.61 -5.21
N HIS A 420 4.22 15.08 -4.43
CA HIS A 420 3.97 15.48 -3.05
C HIS A 420 2.93 16.60 -2.95
N TRP A 421 3.00 17.59 -3.83
CA TRP A 421 2.03 18.68 -3.88
C TRP A 421 0.63 18.22 -4.27
N ALA A 422 0.49 17.37 -5.30
CA ALA A 422 -0.81 16.85 -5.71
C ALA A 422 -1.50 16.10 -4.55
N ILE A 423 -0.74 15.26 -3.84
CA ILE A 423 -1.23 14.50 -2.69
C ILE A 423 -1.62 15.42 -1.52
N SER A 424 -0.84 16.48 -1.26
CA SER A 424 -1.10 17.38 -0.13
C SER A 424 -2.23 18.37 -0.40
N ALA A 425 -2.34 18.91 -1.62
CA ALA A 425 -3.37 19.86 -2.01
C ALA A 425 -4.78 19.25 -1.98
N GLU A 426 -4.92 17.98 -2.34
CA GLU A 426 -6.20 17.25 -2.26
C GLU A 426 -6.53 16.73 -0.85
N SER A 427 -5.55 16.72 0.06
CA SER A 427 -5.72 16.29 1.47
C SER A 427 -6.17 17.41 2.43
N VAL A 428 -6.38 18.64 1.94
CA VAL A 428 -6.86 19.74 2.76
C VAL A 428 -8.32 19.50 3.13
N GLY A 429 -8.51 19.10 4.40
CA GLY A 429 -9.79 18.73 4.99
C GLY A 429 -10.86 19.78 4.80
N LYS A 430 -11.99 19.34 4.23
CA LYS A 430 -13.27 20.00 4.48
C LYS A 430 -13.82 19.42 5.78
N ASP A 431 -14.07 20.28 6.76
CA ASP A 431 -14.86 19.89 7.93
C ASP A 431 -16.22 19.35 7.46
N LEU A 432 -16.66 18.23 8.05
CA LEU A 432 -17.97 17.64 7.79
C LEU A 432 -19.06 18.66 8.17
N SER A 433 -19.98 18.91 7.24
CA SER A 433 -21.11 19.81 7.48
C SER A 433 -22.13 19.16 8.43
N ILE A 434 -22.99 19.97 9.06
CA ILE A 434 -24.07 19.47 9.95
C ILE A 434 -25.00 18.49 9.21
N GLY A 435 -25.18 18.63 7.89
CA GLY A 435 -25.93 17.70 7.04
C GLY A 435 -25.29 16.31 6.94
N ASP A 436 -23.96 16.26 6.98
CA ASP A 436 -23.19 15.00 6.93
C ASP A 436 -23.39 14.16 8.20
N ALA A 437 -23.68 14.78 9.35
CA ALA A 437 -23.90 14.06 10.61
C ALA A 437 -25.21 13.25 10.66
N ARG A 438 -26.29 13.72 10.00
CA ARG A 438 -27.55 12.96 9.90
C ARG A 438 -27.35 11.72 9.02
N TRP A 439 -26.75 11.90 7.86
CA TRP A 439 -26.52 10.81 6.92
C TRP A 439 -25.49 9.82 7.44
N ALA A 440 -24.45 10.28 8.13
CA ALA A 440 -23.50 9.40 8.84
C ALA A 440 -24.21 8.48 9.84
N ARG A 441 -25.17 8.98 10.64
CA ARG A 441 -25.97 8.14 11.54
C ARG A 441 -26.82 7.11 10.81
N ARG A 442 -27.49 7.52 9.72
CA ARG A 442 -28.30 6.60 8.89
C ARG A 442 -27.45 5.52 8.24
N LEU A 443 -26.27 5.88 7.73
CA LEU A 443 -25.30 4.95 7.18
C LEU A 443 -24.91 3.90 8.21
N VAL A 444 -24.52 4.33 9.42
CA VAL A 444 -24.16 3.42 10.51
C VAL A 444 -25.34 2.53 10.91
N ALA A 445 -26.55 3.07 11.01
CA ALA A 445 -27.75 2.29 11.32
C ALA A 445 -28.09 1.25 10.24
N ALA A 446 -27.84 1.56 8.96
CA ALA A 446 -28.07 0.64 7.85
C ALA A 446 -27.11 -0.56 7.82
N LEU A 447 -26.01 -0.51 8.59
CA LEU A 447 -25.01 -1.59 8.73
C LEU A 447 -25.35 -2.58 9.87
N ARG A 448 -26.61 -2.63 10.32
CA ARG A 448 -27.02 -3.57 11.38
C ARG A 448 -26.84 -5.02 10.93
N LEU A 449 -26.03 -5.78 11.66
CA LEU A 449 -25.79 -7.21 11.39
C LEU A 449 -26.86 -8.08 12.06
N TYR A 450 -27.22 -9.17 11.37
CA TYR A 450 -28.18 -10.17 11.83
C TYR A 450 -27.54 -11.56 11.84
N GLU A 451 -28.13 -12.47 12.62
CA GLU A 451 -27.74 -13.87 12.71
C GLU A 451 -28.95 -14.78 12.49
N LEU A 452 -28.69 -16.00 12.00
CA LEU A 452 -29.71 -17.02 11.80
C LEU A 452 -30.21 -17.55 13.14
N THR A 453 -31.50 -17.85 13.22
CA THR A 453 -32.13 -18.46 14.42
C THR A 453 -32.56 -19.91 14.20
N CYS A 454 -32.00 -20.57 13.19
CA CYS A 454 -32.30 -21.96 12.85
C CYS A 454 -31.07 -22.69 12.31
N ASP A 455 -31.02 -23.99 12.51
CA ASP A 455 -29.88 -24.83 12.08
C ASP A 455 -30.05 -25.40 10.67
N THR A 456 -31.22 -25.20 10.04
CA THR A 456 -31.52 -25.70 8.68
C THR A 456 -30.89 -24.86 7.58
N LEU A 457 -30.54 -23.61 7.89
CA LEU A 457 -29.81 -22.71 7.00
C LEU A 457 -28.42 -22.54 7.56
N ARG A 458 -27.41 -22.64 6.70
CA ARG A 458 -26.02 -22.46 7.11
C ARG A 458 -25.30 -21.53 6.16
N LEU A 459 -24.31 -20.83 6.69
CA LEU A 459 -23.40 -20.05 5.89
C LEU A 459 -22.19 -20.92 5.54
N VAL A 460 -21.74 -20.81 4.30
CA VAL A 460 -20.59 -21.53 3.77
C VAL A 460 -19.66 -20.54 3.08
N ARG A 461 -18.36 -20.78 3.21
CA ARG A 461 -17.37 -20.02 2.47
C ARG A 461 -17.12 -20.70 1.14
N VAL A 462 -17.23 -19.95 0.05
CA VAL A 462 -16.96 -20.39 -1.32
C VAL A 462 -15.70 -19.68 -1.81
N GLY A 463 -14.83 -20.38 -2.53
CA GLY A 463 -13.54 -19.87 -2.97
C GLY A 463 -12.42 -20.07 -1.95
N PRO A 464 -11.23 -19.48 -2.20
CA PRO A 464 -9.98 -19.83 -1.53
C PRO A 464 -9.94 -19.25 -0.13
N ARG A 465 -9.47 -19.97 0.91
CA ARG A 465 -9.32 -19.49 2.31
C ARG A 465 -8.25 -18.39 2.49
N SER A 466 -8.21 -17.46 1.56
CA SER A 466 -7.41 -16.24 1.48
C SER A 466 -8.29 -15.15 0.85
N ASP A 467 -7.67 -14.05 0.45
CA ASP A 467 -8.30 -13.02 -0.38
C ASP A 467 -9.00 -13.62 -1.63
N GLY A 468 -10.17 -13.09 -1.98
CA GLY A 468 -10.96 -13.50 -3.15
C GLY A 468 -12.00 -14.62 -2.94
N GLY A 469 -12.35 -14.98 -1.69
CA GLY A 469 -13.45 -15.90 -1.38
C GLY A 469 -14.55 -15.22 -0.58
N HIS A 470 -15.82 -15.59 -0.81
CA HIS A 470 -16.97 -14.96 -0.15
C HIS A 470 -17.81 -15.97 0.64
N VAL A 471 -18.56 -15.46 1.62
CA VAL A 471 -19.55 -16.22 2.37
C VAL A 471 -20.89 -16.18 1.64
N MET A 472 -21.53 -17.34 1.49
CA MET A 472 -22.86 -17.52 0.92
C MET A 472 -23.73 -18.35 1.86
N MET A 473 -25.05 -18.22 1.76
CA MET A 473 -26.00 -19.10 2.44
C MET A 473 -26.26 -20.34 1.59
N ASP A 474 -26.06 -21.51 2.18
CA ASP A 474 -26.53 -22.78 1.66
C ASP A 474 -27.99 -22.98 2.07
N SER A 475 -28.89 -22.81 1.09
CA SER A 475 -30.34 -23.00 1.26
C SER A 475 -30.80 -24.42 0.95
N GLY A 476 -29.88 -25.32 0.58
CA GLY A 476 -30.19 -26.65 0.02
C GLY A 476 -30.64 -26.62 -1.44
N GLN A 477 -30.77 -25.45 -2.07
CA GLN A 477 -31.01 -25.31 -3.51
C GLN A 477 -29.80 -24.67 -4.19
N PRO A 478 -29.24 -25.27 -5.26
CA PRO A 478 -28.10 -24.70 -5.95
C PRO A 478 -28.49 -23.40 -6.67
N ILE A 479 -27.59 -22.42 -6.61
CA ILE A 479 -27.68 -21.23 -7.46
C ILE A 479 -27.53 -21.66 -8.92
N LYS A 480 -28.46 -21.24 -9.78
CA LYS A 480 -28.42 -21.59 -11.22
C LYS A 480 -27.70 -20.55 -12.05
N HIS A 481 -27.86 -19.27 -11.70
CA HIS A 481 -27.27 -18.16 -12.44
C HIS A 481 -26.57 -17.20 -11.48
N PHE A 482 -25.43 -16.66 -11.89
CA PHE A 482 -24.61 -15.79 -11.07
C PHE A 482 -24.09 -14.63 -11.91
N LEU A 483 -24.26 -13.41 -11.42
CA LEU A 483 -23.57 -12.24 -11.96
C LEU A 483 -22.39 -11.91 -11.04
N SER A 484 -21.19 -11.75 -11.58
CA SER A 484 -20.02 -11.29 -10.82
C SER A 484 -19.44 -10.05 -11.47
N TYR A 485 -19.57 -8.91 -10.79
CA TYR A 485 -18.95 -7.64 -11.20
C TYR A 485 -17.67 -7.38 -10.41
N GLY A 486 -16.62 -6.93 -11.11
CA GLY A 486 -15.30 -6.66 -10.55
C GLY A 486 -14.43 -7.92 -10.44
N VAL A 487 -14.39 -8.70 -11.52
CA VAL A 487 -13.55 -9.90 -11.58
C VAL A 487 -12.10 -9.51 -11.90
N GLY A 488 -11.21 -9.71 -10.92
CA GLY A 488 -9.78 -9.47 -11.09
C GLY A 488 -9.05 -10.62 -11.78
N THR A 489 -7.78 -10.78 -11.44
CA THR A 489 -6.96 -11.91 -11.90
C THR A 489 -7.17 -13.19 -11.10
N ASN A 490 -7.92 -13.13 -9.99
CA ASN A 490 -8.37 -14.28 -9.22
C ASN A 490 -9.87 -14.47 -9.48
N ILE A 491 -10.25 -15.69 -9.88
CA ILE A 491 -11.65 -16.10 -10.12
C ILE A 491 -11.96 -17.44 -9.44
N ASP A 492 -11.28 -17.75 -8.32
CA ASP A 492 -11.47 -19.00 -7.56
C ASP A 492 -12.87 -19.14 -6.98
N PHE A 493 -13.46 -18.04 -6.50
CA PHE A 493 -14.84 -18.01 -6.07
C PHE A 493 -15.84 -18.34 -7.20
N GLU A 494 -15.73 -17.65 -8.34
CA GLU A 494 -16.61 -17.88 -9.50
C GLU A 494 -16.43 -19.28 -10.08
N TRP A 495 -15.20 -19.80 -10.06
CA TRP A 495 -14.89 -21.12 -10.59
C TRP A 495 -15.52 -22.23 -9.76
N GLU A 496 -15.46 -22.13 -8.43
CA GLU A 496 -16.11 -23.11 -7.55
C GLU A 496 -17.62 -23.17 -7.81
N LEU A 497 -18.28 -22.02 -7.99
CA LEU A 497 -19.69 -21.97 -8.36
C LEU A 497 -19.96 -22.62 -9.74
N ALA A 498 -19.09 -22.38 -10.72
CA ALA A 498 -19.22 -22.98 -12.03
C ALA A 498 -18.99 -24.50 -12.04
N MET A 499 -18.09 -25.02 -11.19
CA MET A 499 -17.91 -26.46 -10.94
C MET A 499 -19.17 -27.11 -10.35
N LEU A 500 -19.94 -26.36 -9.57
CA LEU A 500 -21.25 -26.78 -9.06
C LEU A 500 -22.38 -26.67 -10.11
N GLY A 501 -22.05 -26.31 -11.36
CA GLY A 501 -23.01 -26.22 -12.46
C GLY A 501 -23.70 -24.86 -12.61
N THR A 502 -23.27 -23.85 -11.85
CA THR A 502 -23.81 -22.48 -11.95
C THR A 502 -23.37 -21.83 -13.26
N ARG A 503 -24.28 -21.17 -13.96
CA ARG A 503 -23.94 -20.28 -15.09
C ARG A 503 -23.48 -18.93 -14.56
N VAL A 504 -22.26 -18.53 -14.88
CA VAL A 504 -21.63 -17.33 -14.34
C VAL A 504 -21.35 -16.33 -15.44
N HIS A 505 -21.89 -15.13 -15.31
CA HIS A 505 -21.58 -13.98 -16.14
C HIS A 505 -20.60 -13.09 -15.37
N LEU A 506 -19.40 -12.92 -15.91
CA LEU A 506 -18.29 -12.22 -15.29
C LEU A 506 -18.09 -10.87 -15.98
N PHE A 507 -18.04 -9.79 -15.21
CA PHE A 507 -17.94 -8.42 -15.71
C PHE A 507 -16.73 -7.72 -15.11
N ASP A 508 -15.83 -7.23 -15.96
CA ASP A 508 -14.74 -6.35 -15.52
C ASP A 508 -14.13 -5.60 -16.72
N HIS A 509 -14.06 -4.27 -16.64
CA HIS A 509 -13.52 -3.41 -17.70
C HIS A 509 -12.02 -3.14 -17.60
N LYS A 510 -11.37 -3.62 -16.53
CA LYS A 510 -9.96 -3.43 -16.19
C LYS A 510 -9.09 -4.59 -16.70
N VAL A 511 -9.65 -5.80 -16.80
CA VAL A 511 -9.00 -7.01 -17.32
C VAL A 511 -9.31 -7.24 -18.81
N ASP A 512 -8.33 -7.74 -19.56
CA ASP A 512 -8.47 -8.02 -21.00
C ASP A 512 -9.06 -9.41 -21.29
N SER A 513 -8.85 -10.36 -20.38
CA SER A 513 -9.36 -11.73 -20.47
C SER A 513 -9.35 -12.42 -19.12
N LEU A 514 -10.22 -13.43 -18.95
CA LEU A 514 -10.21 -14.28 -17.76
C LEU A 514 -8.90 -15.09 -17.65
N PRO A 515 -8.38 -15.31 -16.42
CA PRO A 515 -7.16 -16.11 -16.19
C PRO A 515 -7.34 -17.60 -16.53
N ARG A 516 -8.59 -18.10 -16.55
CA ARG A 516 -8.94 -19.45 -17.00
C ARG A 516 -10.37 -19.48 -17.55
N GLN A 517 -10.63 -20.44 -18.44
CA GLN A 517 -11.90 -20.58 -19.16
C GLN A 517 -12.73 -21.75 -18.62
N HIS A 518 -14.05 -21.61 -18.64
CA HIS A 518 -14.99 -22.66 -18.24
C HIS A 518 -16.24 -22.64 -19.14
N PRO A 519 -16.86 -23.79 -19.48
CA PRO A 519 -18.08 -23.83 -20.32
C PRO A 519 -19.27 -23.05 -19.75
N ASN A 520 -19.35 -22.91 -18.43
CA ASN A 520 -20.40 -22.13 -17.76
C ASN A 520 -20.05 -20.65 -17.57
N PHE A 521 -18.92 -20.17 -18.11
CA PHE A 521 -18.51 -18.77 -18.02
C PHE A 521 -18.88 -17.99 -19.27
N SER A 522 -19.34 -16.76 -19.07
CA SER A 522 -19.49 -15.74 -20.10
C SER A 522 -18.84 -14.45 -19.61
N PHE A 523 -17.80 -13.97 -20.30
CA PHE A 523 -17.07 -12.78 -19.91
C PHE A 523 -17.52 -11.55 -20.70
N HIS A 524 -17.74 -10.46 -19.99
CA HIS A 524 -18.17 -9.17 -20.49
C HIS A 524 -17.16 -8.11 -20.05
N GLN A 525 -16.43 -7.52 -20.99
CA GLN A 525 -15.45 -6.48 -20.68
C GLN A 525 -16.16 -5.12 -20.47
N GLU A 526 -16.98 -5.05 -19.43
CA GLU A 526 -17.91 -3.95 -19.15
C GLU A 526 -17.84 -3.56 -17.67
N ALA A 527 -17.94 -2.26 -17.39
CA ALA A 527 -18.04 -1.73 -16.03
C ALA A 527 -19.46 -1.84 -15.50
N LEU A 528 -19.63 -1.89 -14.18
CA LEU A 528 -20.95 -1.64 -13.58
C LEU A 528 -21.24 -0.13 -13.60
N CYS A 529 -22.42 0.25 -14.08
CA CYS A 529 -22.84 1.65 -14.21
C CYS A 529 -24.27 1.86 -13.67
N ALA A 530 -24.60 3.12 -13.33
CA ALA A 530 -25.97 3.49 -12.97
C ALA A 530 -26.91 3.64 -14.19
N GLU A 531 -26.34 3.80 -15.38
CA GLU A 531 -27.07 3.88 -16.64
C GLU A 531 -26.36 3.05 -17.71
N GLU A 532 -27.08 2.65 -18.75
CA GLU A 532 -26.52 1.90 -19.87
C GLU A 532 -25.57 2.79 -20.67
N LEU A 533 -24.30 2.38 -20.79
CA LEU A 533 -23.27 3.13 -21.49
C LEU A 533 -22.61 2.24 -22.56
N PRO A 534 -23.08 2.31 -23.83
CA PRO A 534 -22.59 1.45 -24.91
C PRO A 534 -21.06 1.49 -25.06
N GLY A 535 -20.43 0.30 -25.01
CA GLY A 535 -18.97 0.15 -25.11
C GLY A 535 -18.18 0.56 -23.86
N VAL A 536 -18.88 0.82 -22.75
CA VAL A 536 -18.29 1.24 -21.46
C VAL A 536 -18.73 0.29 -20.34
N GLY A 537 -20.03 0.11 -20.15
CA GLY A 537 -20.59 -0.59 -19.00
C GLY A 537 -22.10 -0.71 -19.04
N SER A 538 -22.63 -1.61 -18.22
CA SER A 538 -24.05 -1.97 -18.15
C SER A 538 -24.61 -1.71 -16.75
N THR A 539 -25.93 -1.64 -16.65
CA THR A 539 -26.63 -1.59 -15.35
C THR A 539 -26.87 -2.99 -14.79
N LEU A 540 -27.25 -3.08 -13.51
CA LEU A 540 -27.75 -4.35 -12.95
C LEU A 540 -28.99 -4.86 -13.70
N ALA A 541 -29.85 -3.94 -14.19
CA ALA A 541 -31.01 -4.31 -15.00
C ALA A 541 -30.60 -4.97 -16.31
N GLY A 542 -29.58 -4.42 -17.00
CA GLY A 542 -28.98 -5.05 -18.17
C GLY A 542 -28.40 -6.42 -17.87
N GLY A 543 -27.63 -6.56 -16.78
CA GLY A 543 -27.08 -7.85 -16.35
C GLY A 543 -28.15 -8.91 -16.03
N VAL A 544 -29.25 -8.52 -15.40
CA VAL A 544 -30.38 -9.42 -15.08
C VAL A 544 -31.04 -10.00 -16.33
N GLN A 545 -30.95 -9.33 -17.49
CA GLN A 545 -31.48 -9.86 -18.76
C GLN A 545 -30.72 -11.10 -19.25
N LEU A 546 -29.49 -11.31 -18.79
CA LEU A 546 -28.70 -12.50 -19.11
C LEU A 546 -29.12 -13.71 -18.28
N LEU A 547 -29.81 -13.49 -17.16
CA LEU A 547 -30.23 -14.54 -16.24
C LEU A 547 -31.43 -15.30 -16.80
N GLY A 548 -31.34 -16.63 -16.76
CA GLY A 548 -32.48 -17.50 -17.04
C GLY A 548 -33.45 -17.59 -15.87
N THR A 549 -34.26 -18.66 -15.86
CA THR A 549 -35.14 -18.97 -14.74
C THR A 549 -34.40 -19.71 -13.62
N GLY A 550 -34.77 -19.43 -12.37
CA GLY A 550 -34.29 -20.12 -11.17
C GLY A 550 -33.46 -19.25 -10.21
N PRO A 551 -32.98 -19.86 -9.11
CA PRO A 551 -32.21 -19.17 -8.07
C PRO A 551 -31.01 -18.44 -8.66
N SER A 552 -30.88 -17.16 -8.34
CA SER A 552 -29.84 -16.29 -8.89
C SER A 552 -29.14 -15.51 -7.79
N ALA A 553 -27.83 -15.30 -7.91
CA ALA A 553 -27.08 -14.48 -6.94
C ALA A 553 -26.18 -13.46 -7.65
N LEU A 554 -25.78 -12.44 -6.91
CA LEU A 554 -24.92 -11.36 -7.37
C LEU A 554 -23.66 -11.30 -6.51
N LYS A 555 -22.50 -11.13 -7.14
CA LYS A 555 -21.33 -10.52 -6.53
C LYS A 555 -21.12 -9.12 -7.11
N CYS A 556 -20.87 -8.14 -6.25
CA CYS A 556 -20.53 -6.79 -6.66
C CYS A 556 -19.36 -6.28 -5.82
N ASP A 557 -18.18 -6.21 -6.43
CA ASP A 557 -16.92 -5.79 -5.82
C ASP A 557 -16.19 -4.87 -6.81
N VAL A 558 -16.70 -3.64 -6.99
CA VAL A 558 -16.35 -2.75 -8.12
C VAL A 558 -15.69 -1.44 -7.68
N GLU A 559 -15.13 -1.42 -6.48
CA GLU A 559 -14.40 -0.27 -5.94
C GLU A 559 -15.24 1.02 -5.93
N GLY A 560 -16.40 0.98 -5.26
CA GLY A 560 -17.19 2.16 -4.88
C GLY A 560 -18.42 2.45 -5.74
N GLU A 561 -18.48 1.95 -6.97
CA GLU A 561 -19.68 2.08 -7.83
C GLU A 561 -20.85 1.19 -7.36
N GLU A 562 -20.66 0.37 -6.31
CA GLU A 562 -21.73 -0.46 -5.74
C GLU A 562 -22.92 0.41 -5.32
N PHE A 563 -22.66 1.48 -4.55
CA PHE A 563 -23.71 2.31 -3.97
C PHE A 563 -24.53 3.03 -5.03
N ARG A 564 -23.86 3.62 -6.02
CA ARG A 564 -24.54 4.35 -7.10
C ARG A 564 -25.37 3.41 -7.97
N ALA A 565 -24.82 2.25 -8.33
CA ALA A 565 -25.54 1.26 -9.14
C ALA A 565 -26.77 0.69 -8.40
N ILE A 566 -26.62 0.34 -7.11
CA ILE A 566 -27.73 -0.13 -6.27
C ILE A 566 -28.82 0.93 -6.14
N LEU A 567 -28.43 2.19 -5.87
CA LEU A 567 -29.38 3.27 -5.70
C LEU A 567 -30.20 3.53 -6.98
N ALA A 568 -29.54 3.46 -8.15
CA ALA A 568 -30.18 3.64 -9.46
C ALA A 568 -31.04 2.45 -9.91
N THR A 569 -30.80 1.24 -9.41
CA THR A 569 -31.48 0.01 -9.85
C THR A 569 -32.83 -0.17 -9.16
N ASP A 570 -33.92 -0.38 -9.90
CA ASP A 570 -35.26 -0.62 -9.33
C ASP A 570 -35.31 -1.81 -8.35
N SER A 571 -36.11 -1.69 -7.29
CA SER A 571 -36.24 -2.73 -6.26
C SER A 571 -36.80 -4.05 -6.81
N GLU A 572 -37.55 -4.02 -7.91
CA GLU A 572 -38.00 -5.24 -8.61
C GLU A 572 -36.83 -6.01 -9.24
N VAL A 573 -35.84 -5.29 -9.78
CA VAL A 573 -34.62 -5.88 -10.36
C VAL A 573 -33.75 -6.44 -9.25
N LEU A 574 -33.57 -5.71 -8.15
CA LEU A 574 -32.82 -6.21 -6.98
C LEU A 574 -33.48 -7.47 -6.40
N GLY A 575 -34.82 -7.49 -6.29
CA GLY A 575 -35.59 -8.63 -5.79
C GLY A 575 -35.48 -9.92 -6.62
N ARG A 576 -34.91 -9.87 -7.83
CA ARG A 576 -34.60 -11.06 -8.65
C ARG A 576 -33.49 -11.93 -8.05
N PHE A 577 -32.64 -11.37 -7.20
CA PHE A 577 -31.56 -12.10 -6.56
C PHE A 577 -32.01 -12.74 -5.24
N ASP A 578 -31.54 -13.97 -5.01
CA ASP A 578 -31.67 -14.70 -3.76
C ASP A 578 -30.68 -14.17 -2.71
N GLN A 579 -29.46 -13.84 -3.16
CA GLN A 579 -28.34 -13.45 -2.31
C GLN A 579 -27.42 -12.45 -3.03
N LEU A 580 -26.81 -11.55 -2.27
CA LEU A 580 -25.83 -10.56 -2.75
C LEU A 580 -24.56 -10.66 -1.91
N CYS A 581 -23.42 -10.93 -2.54
CA CYS A 581 -22.08 -10.83 -1.96
C CYS A 581 -21.49 -9.48 -2.37
N LEU A 582 -21.28 -8.55 -1.43
CA LEU A 582 -20.89 -7.18 -1.76
C LEU A 582 -19.56 -6.81 -1.10
N GLY A 583 -18.70 -6.09 -1.84
CA GLY A 583 -17.57 -5.33 -1.31
C GLY A 583 -18.00 -3.88 -1.08
N LEU A 584 -18.26 -3.49 0.17
CA LEU A 584 -18.66 -2.12 0.51
C LEU A 584 -17.43 -1.25 0.73
N HIS A 585 -17.06 -0.45 -0.27
CA HIS A 585 -15.82 0.34 -0.27
C HIS A 585 -15.96 1.74 0.34
N TRP A 586 -14.96 2.12 1.13
CA TRP A 586 -14.75 3.46 1.71
C TRP A 586 -15.95 4.01 2.50
N LEU A 587 -16.58 3.20 3.34
CA LEU A 587 -17.82 3.54 4.03
C LEU A 587 -17.74 4.88 4.79
N GLY A 588 -16.64 5.18 5.47
CA GLY A 588 -16.52 6.40 6.27
C GLY A 588 -15.93 7.60 5.52
N ARG A 589 -15.75 7.51 4.20
CA ARG A 589 -15.05 8.56 3.42
C ARG A 589 -15.90 9.03 2.25
N PRO A 590 -15.79 10.31 1.82
CA PRO A 590 -16.51 10.83 0.67
C PRO A 590 -15.84 10.44 -0.65
N ARG A 591 -15.55 9.14 -0.83
CA ARG A 591 -15.00 8.54 -2.05
C ARG A 591 -16.07 7.65 -2.69
N CYS A 592 -16.25 7.80 -4.01
CA CYS A 592 -17.28 7.14 -4.81
C CYS A 592 -18.71 7.29 -4.26
N GLY A 593 -18.99 8.41 -3.59
CA GLY A 593 -20.28 8.71 -2.95
C GLY A 593 -20.08 9.38 -1.59
N ASP A 594 -21.03 10.21 -1.20
CA ASP A 594 -21.12 10.79 0.14
C ASP A 594 -21.88 9.86 1.10
N ALA A 595 -21.97 10.25 2.37
CA ALA A 595 -22.70 9.49 3.38
C ALA A 595 -24.19 9.34 3.02
N GLN A 596 -24.77 10.30 2.30
CA GLN A 596 -26.17 10.26 1.87
C GLN A 596 -26.41 9.13 0.87
N MET A 597 -25.63 9.09 -0.22
CA MET A 597 -25.74 8.07 -1.24
C MET A 597 -25.54 6.67 -0.64
N LYS A 598 -24.52 6.52 0.20
CA LYS A 598 -24.20 5.23 0.85
C LYS A 598 -25.32 4.77 1.77
N ALA A 599 -25.84 5.67 2.61
CA ALA A 599 -26.97 5.36 3.48
C ALA A 599 -28.21 4.94 2.67
N MET A 600 -28.59 5.73 1.66
CA MET A 600 -29.79 5.45 0.85
C MET A 600 -29.68 4.13 0.09
N ALA A 601 -28.51 3.80 -0.45
CA ALA A 601 -28.28 2.53 -1.14
C ALA A 601 -28.44 1.32 -0.19
N LEU A 602 -27.84 1.38 1.00
CA LEU A 602 -27.95 0.29 1.99
C LEU A 602 -29.36 0.18 2.58
N GLU A 603 -30.03 1.30 2.84
CA GLU A 603 -31.43 1.31 3.28
C GLU A 603 -32.34 0.65 2.25
N LYS A 604 -32.14 0.93 0.95
CA LYS A 604 -32.86 0.28 -0.15
C LYS A 604 -32.66 -1.24 -0.17
N LEU A 605 -31.43 -1.71 0.06
CA LEU A 605 -31.18 -3.15 0.22
C LEU A 605 -31.94 -3.73 1.42
N ASN A 606 -31.89 -3.03 2.56
CA ASN A 606 -32.49 -3.49 3.82
C ASN A 606 -34.03 -3.65 3.76
N GLU A 607 -34.71 -3.04 2.79
CA GLU A 607 -36.14 -3.25 2.53
C GLU A 607 -36.45 -4.71 2.16
N GLN A 608 -35.59 -5.35 1.37
CA GLN A 608 -35.83 -6.70 0.83
C GLN A 608 -34.82 -7.75 1.31
N PHE A 609 -33.66 -7.32 1.81
CA PHE A 609 -32.56 -8.19 2.20
C PHE A 609 -32.19 -8.03 3.69
N VAL A 610 -31.47 -9.02 4.20
CA VAL A 610 -30.92 -9.06 5.56
C VAL A 610 -29.42 -9.35 5.47
N MET A 611 -28.59 -8.53 6.10
CA MET A 611 -27.16 -8.76 6.20
C MET A 611 -26.89 -9.85 7.25
N LEU A 612 -26.50 -11.04 6.80
CA LEU A 612 -26.24 -12.20 7.67
C LEU A 612 -24.77 -12.43 7.96
N HIS A 613 -23.89 -11.82 7.19
CA HIS A 613 -22.46 -11.88 7.41
C HIS A 613 -21.82 -10.56 6.97
N ALA A 614 -20.82 -10.15 7.74
CA ALA A 614 -19.97 -9.02 7.45
C ALA A 614 -18.57 -9.33 7.99
N HIS A 615 -17.55 -9.04 7.19
CA HIS A 615 -16.15 -9.20 7.56
C HIS A 615 -15.37 -7.95 7.15
N GLY A 616 -14.61 -7.39 8.09
CA GLY A 616 -13.85 -6.16 7.86
C GLY A 616 -12.53 -6.45 7.15
N ASN A 617 -12.28 -5.77 6.04
CA ASN A 617 -11.02 -5.95 5.33
C ASN A 617 -9.86 -5.32 6.11
N SER A 618 -8.93 -6.15 6.57
CA SER A 618 -7.84 -5.73 7.47
C SER A 618 -6.75 -4.87 6.79
N TYR A 619 -6.75 -4.77 5.46
CA TYR A 619 -5.94 -3.79 4.71
C TYR A 619 -6.48 -2.35 4.82
N ALA A 620 -7.79 -2.20 5.02
CA ALA A 620 -8.45 -0.92 5.21
C ALA A 620 -8.28 -0.39 6.64
N ASP A 621 -8.77 0.83 6.88
CA ASP A 621 -8.75 1.43 8.22
C ASP A 621 -10.07 1.16 8.95
N VAL A 622 -10.05 1.24 10.28
CA VAL A 622 -11.27 1.38 11.08
C VAL A 622 -11.48 2.87 11.29
N VAL A 623 -12.64 3.37 10.89
CA VAL A 623 -12.99 4.79 10.89
C VAL A 623 -14.07 5.07 11.92
N ASP A 624 -14.05 6.26 12.52
CA ASP A 624 -15.12 6.73 13.37
C ASP A 624 -16.16 7.46 12.51
N VAL A 625 -17.37 6.90 12.45
CA VAL A 625 -18.51 7.50 11.77
C VAL A 625 -19.65 7.58 12.78
N ALA A 626 -20.12 8.79 13.04
CA ALA A 626 -21.17 9.04 14.04
C ALA A 626 -20.88 8.37 15.40
N ARG A 627 -19.63 8.44 15.89
CA ARG A 627 -19.18 7.85 17.17
C ARG A 627 -19.21 6.32 17.22
N CYS A 628 -19.37 5.67 16.08
CA CYS A 628 -19.26 4.23 15.94
C CYS A 628 -18.02 3.88 15.13
N GLN A 629 -17.31 2.83 15.56
CA GLN A 629 -16.20 2.29 14.80
C GLN A 629 -16.74 1.35 13.73
N ILE A 630 -16.40 1.61 12.47
CA ILE A 630 -16.74 0.73 11.35
C ILE A 630 -15.49 0.44 10.53
N PRO A 631 -15.34 -0.77 9.95
CA PRO A 631 -14.35 -1.00 8.92
C PRO A 631 -14.69 -0.15 7.71
N ASP A 632 -13.67 0.50 7.14
CA ASP A 632 -13.86 1.36 5.99
C ASP A 632 -14.06 0.55 4.69
N MET A 633 -13.78 -0.76 4.73
CA MET A 633 -14.14 -1.71 3.68
C MET A 633 -14.70 -2.98 4.35
N LEU A 634 -15.88 -3.41 3.90
CA LEU A 634 -16.54 -4.62 4.38
C LEU A 634 -16.81 -5.58 3.21
N GLU A 635 -16.59 -6.86 3.43
CA GLU A 635 -17.20 -7.92 2.64
C GLU A 635 -18.47 -8.39 3.36
N VAL A 636 -19.60 -8.39 2.67
CA VAL A 636 -20.91 -8.68 3.29
C VAL A 636 -21.74 -9.64 2.46
N LEU A 637 -22.56 -10.43 3.14
CA LEU A 637 -23.60 -11.25 2.55
C LEU A 637 -24.98 -10.71 2.93
N TYR A 638 -25.74 -10.31 1.92
CA TYR A 638 -27.16 -10.01 2.01
C TYR A 638 -27.99 -11.18 1.47
N VAL A 639 -29.00 -11.61 2.21
CA VAL A 639 -29.93 -12.66 1.78
C VAL A 639 -31.36 -12.12 1.73
N HIS A 640 -32.08 -12.45 0.66
CA HIS A 640 -33.43 -11.96 0.45
C HIS A 640 -34.39 -12.49 1.55
N ARG A 641 -35.20 -11.59 2.13
CA ARG A 641 -36.13 -11.89 3.24
C ARG A 641 -37.07 -13.06 2.96
N ARG A 642 -37.52 -13.21 1.71
CA ARG A 642 -38.34 -14.35 1.26
C ARG A 642 -37.73 -15.73 1.54
N LEU A 643 -36.40 -15.85 1.54
CA LEU A 643 -35.71 -17.10 1.86
C LEU A 643 -35.59 -17.32 3.35
N LEU A 644 -35.52 -16.25 4.14
CA LEU A 644 -35.35 -16.32 5.59
C LEU A 644 -36.68 -16.47 6.33
N GLY A 645 -37.75 -15.83 5.85
CA GLY A 645 -39.02 -15.73 6.56
C GLY A 645 -38.82 -14.94 7.85
N THR A 646 -38.98 -15.59 9.01
CA THR A 646 -38.74 -15.01 10.35
C THR A 646 -37.51 -15.59 11.05
N ARG A 647 -36.66 -16.35 10.34
CA ARG A 647 -35.57 -17.15 10.91
C ARG A 647 -34.26 -16.38 11.10
N PHE A 648 -34.35 -15.13 11.57
CA PHE A 648 -33.20 -14.28 11.82
C PHE A 648 -33.50 -13.29 12.95
N ARG A 649 -32.46 -12.80 13.61
CA ARG A 649 -32.56 -11.76 14.66
C ARG A 649 -31.35 -10.83 14.62
N PRO A 650 -31.42 -9.62 15.18
CA PRO A 650 -30.26 -8.74 15.28
C PRO A 650 -29.13 -9.45 16.03
N SER A 651 -27.90 -9.36 15.51
CA SER A 651 -26.75 -9.99 16.15
C SER A 651 -26.38 -9.25 17.42
N THR A 652 -25.99 -10.01 18.46
CA THR A 652 -25.39 -9.48 19.69
C THR A 652 -23.87 -9.66 19.75
N ALA A 653 -23.31 -10.39 18.78
CA ALA A 653 -21.89 -10.70 18.70
C ALA A 653 -21.11 -9.58 18.01
N GLY A 654 -21.70 -8.95 16.99
CA GLY A 654 -21.03 -7.98 16.13
C GLY A 654 -20.07 -8.64 15.15
N LEU A 655 -19.03 -7.91 14.72
CA LEU A 655 -17.99 -8.47 13.84
C LEU A 655 -17.02 -9.28 14.68
N ILE A 656 -17.22 -10.59 14.75
CA ILE A 656 -16.31 -11.53 15.40
C ILE A 656 -15.71 -12.44 14.34
N PRO A 657 -14.35 -12.55 14.25
CA PRO A 657 -13.71 -13.49 13.36
C PRO A 657 -14.24 -14.92 13.58
N SER A 658 -14.71 -15.52 12.50
CA SER A 658 -15.33 -16.84 12.48
C SER A 658 -14.54 -17.79 11.57
N GLU A 659 -14.90 -19.08 11.58
CA GLU A 659 -14.29 -20.07 10.67
C GLU A 659 -14.60 -19.82 9.19
N LEU A 660 -15.58 -18.95 8.91
CA LEU A 660 -15.99 -18.49 7.58
C LEU A 660 -15.13 -17.31 7.09
N ASP A 661 -14.45 -16.62 8.00
CA ASP A 661 -13.61 -15.48 7.67
C ASP A 661 -12.21 -15.95 7.28
N SER A 662 -11.59 -15.23 6.36
CA SER A 662 -10.16 -15.37 6.11
C SER A 662 -9.53 -14.00 6.19
N ASN A 663 -8.62 -13.82 7.15
CA ASN A 663 -7.93 -12.55 7.35
C ASN A 663 -7.19 -12.15 6.07
N HIS A 664 -7.60 -11.03 5.47
CA HIS A 664 -7.03 -10.53 4.22
C HIS A 664 -5.53 -10.27 4.33
N CYS A 665 -5.10 -9.69 5.46
CA CYS A 665 -3.71 -9.35 5.72
C CYS A 665 -3.12 -10.23 6.84
N PRO A 666 -2.24 -11.21 6.51
CA PRO A 666 -1.70 -12.15 7.48
C PRO A 666 -0.76 -11.51 8.54
N PHE A 667 -0.41 -10.24 8.36
CA PHE A 667 0.55 -9.51 9.20
C PHE A 667 -0.11 -8.67 10.30
N VAL A 668 -1.43 -8.54 10.29
CA VAL A 668 -2.20 -7.79 11.30
C VAL A 668 -3.31 -8.67 11.88
N PRO A 669 -3.74 -8.43 13.13
CA PRO A 669 -4.94 -9.07 13.66
C PRO A 669 -6.16 -8.70 12.82
N ASP A 670 -7.10 -9.64 12.76
CA ASP A 670 -8.39 -9.42 12.11
C ASP A 670 -9.22 -8.38 12.88
N ILE A 671 -10.20 -7.77 12.20
CA ILE A 671 -11.01 -6.69 12.77
C ILE A 671 -12.11 -7.29 13.65
N HIS A 672 -12.04 -6.98 14.95
CA HIS A 672 -13.03 -7.40 15.93
C HIS A 672 -13.79 -6.18 16.49
N LEU A 673 -15.08 -6.06 16.18
CA LEU A 673 -15.94 -4.94 16.57
C LEU A 673 -17.29 -5.47 17.13
N PRO A 674 -17.36 -5.78 18.43
CA PRO A 674 -18.57 -6.34 19.04
C PRO A 674 -19.67 -5.29 19.34
N GLY A 675 -19.34 -4.00 19.25
CA GLY A 675 -20.26 -2.90 19.55
C GLY A 675 -21.17 -2.50 18.38
N PRO A 676 -21.86 -1.34 18.50
CA PRO A 676 -22.66 -0.82 17.40
C PRO A 676 -21.78 -0.43 16.20
N PRO A 677 -22.29 -0.55 14.95
CA PRO A 677 -23.66 -0.96 14.60
C PRO A 677 -23.87 -2.48 14.49
N PHE A 678 -22.81 -3.27 14.58
CA PHE A 678 -22.88 -4.69 14.22
C PHE A 678 -23.50 -5.54 15.34
N GLY A 679 -23.01 -5.39 16.58
CA GLY A 679 -23.46 -6.19 17.73
C GLY A 679 -24.48 -5.49 18.63
N ALA A 680 -24.76 -4.21 18.39
CA ALA A 680 -25.75 -3.45 19.13
C ALA A 680 -26.41 -2.40 18.23
N ASP A 681 -27.58 -1.91 18.65
CA ASP A 681 -28.24 -0.81 17.98
C ASP A 681 -27.44 0.50 18.18
N VAL A 682 -27.53 1.39 17.20
CA VAL A 682 -26.83 2.68 17.22
C VAL A 682 -27.47 3.56 18.29
N PRO A 683 -26.69 4.13 19.23
CA PRO A 683 -27.21 5.07 20.22
C PRO A 683 -27.79 6.32 19.52
N ASP A 684 -28.88 6.86 20.07
CA ASP A 684 -29.55 8.08 19.56
C ASP A 684 -28.62 9.33 19.50
#